data_AF-L8HH94-F1
#
_entry.id   AF-L8HH94-F1
#
_cell.length_a   1.000
_cell.length_b   1.000
_cell.length_c   1.000
_cell.angle_alpha   90.00
_cell.angle_beta   90.00
_cell.angle_gamma   90.00
#
_symmetry.space_group_name_H-M   'P 1'
#
loop_
_entity.id
_entity.type
_entity.pdbx_description
1 polymer ?
#
loop_
_entity_poly.entity_id
_entity_poly.type
_entity_poly.pdbx_seq_one_letter_code
_entity_poly.pdbx_strand_id
1 'polypeptide(L)'
;MSSMLNGSHIIKGRWKILRKIGQGAFGEIYSGRDINTNKLVAIKVERVDSKKQVLKLEVAVLKKLQTCPWVVQFITCGRHNDYNYMVMELLGENISELRRKQPGGKFSMLTTCKLGMQMLRAIEAVHELGYLHRDIKPSNYAIGLTPEKRNTVYLIDFGLARKYVLSNGEVRPARESTGFRGTARYAAINSHESKDLGRRDDLWSLFYVLLEFSNGQLPWRRIKDKDHVGDMKKRLNNPELVADSPEEFLKFMEHLQSLRYGDRPDYKYLHTLLASLFHRLNGDESTPFDWETIPMRKTKRPRPLPSLVDLCFIRVASHIEQYNIRQVTGTLLPAVKKKMLDFLIRINNGRLPRAVLDRLLDEQLEELDLISCEFNEADYHQLATTCTKLRRLTLGATTDGIVKAVVTHNHNLEELSIYCSSKLSSRAIKLVAEHCPNLQVLKLKCSEKITDKSIDTVLRNCPHLRELSLFGCKKIKGTAFRTFVSGKTASKKRPLRLQSLNLSYCELSKKGFKTLAKVCSDLQSLNFSPLSTSFKITSGDFIQLIQCCANLTTLDLSNYHFEMDAILLEVSKTCKGLSSLLLDGIGMTDYGLQNVVQQCTKLQTLRFRYGDGVTDSSLLAIAQYCTGLKSLTLDFWNKFNQLSVSDNAIKKLLCACTQLVELSLCNCMILTGACFPENGYFPSLQVLNLSECIQLNDAAIKRITEACPNLRRLELNNLNNLTEASLHAIAVGCPLLEDLYLISCSCFTDEAIRTLLRGMPKLFVQVTRYTDFDLRGSLKEVHCTTVDDIFSRYPNTFRERAFEKTRKRLFGMEG
;
A
#
# COMPACT_ATOMS: atom_id res chain seq x y z
N MET A 1 -5.55 -10.94 7.33
CA MET A 1 -5.80 -11.97 8.37
C MET A 1 -6.61 -11.31 9.48
N SER A 2 -7.70 -11.91 9.96
CA SER A 2 -8.52 -11.31 11.03
C SER A 2 -7.86 -11.49 12.41
N SER A 3 -8.02 -10.50 13.29
CA SER A 3 -7.56 -10.51 14.70
C SER A 3 -8.20 -11.65 15.51
N MET A 4 -7.51 -12.28 16.47
CA MET A 4 -8.09 -13.34 17.30
C MET A 4 -9.18 -12.83 18.25
N LEU A 5 -9.01 -11.62 18.77
CA LEU A 5 -9.93 -10.96 19.69
C LEU A 5 -10.28 -9.56 19.16
N ASN A 6 -11.48 -9.09 19.46
CA ASN A 6 -11.95 -7.74 19.14
C ASN A 6 -12.24 -6.93 20.43
N GLY A 7 -12.50 -5.62 20.30
CA GLY A 7 -12.68 -4.70 21.43
C GLY A 7 -13.90 -4.93 22.33
N SER A 8 -14.78 -5.89 22.00
CA SER A 8 -15.91 -6.28 22.88
C SER A 8 -15.59 -7.50 23.76
N HIS A 9 -14.45 -8.17 23.57
CA HIS A 9 -14.10 -9.38 24.33
C HIS A 9 -13.69 -9.07 25.77
N ILE A 10 -14.17 -9.89 26.72
CA ILE A 10 -13.77 -9.86 28.13
C ILE A 10 -13.28 -11.25 28.54
N ILE A 11 -11.99 -11.37 28.83
CA ILE A 11 -11.37 -12.64 29.22
C ILE A 11 -11.67 -12.92 30.68
N LYS A 12 -12.24 -14.11 30.96
CA LYS A 12 -12.58 -14.59 32.32
C LYS A 12 -13.38 -13.57 33.13
N GLY A 13 -14.24 -12.78 32.47
CA GLY A 13 -15.07 -11.77 33.13
C GLY A 13 -14.28 -10.65 33.82
N ARG A 14 -12.97 -10.48 33.56
CA ARG A 14 -12.13 -9.47 34.25
C ARG A 14 -11.31 -8.61 33.29
N TRP A 15 -10.74 -9.20 32.25
CA TRP A 15 -9.78 -8.50 31.38
C TRP A 15 -10.47 -8.07 30.09
N LYS A 16 -10.90 -6.80 30.04
CA LYS A 16 -11.54 -6.23 28.84
C LYS A 16 -10.48 -5.90 27.80
N ILE A 17 -10.61 -6.46 26.60
CA ILE A 17 -9.76 -6.13 25.45
C ILE A 17 -10.11 -4.72 24.96
N LEU A 18 -9.10 -3.87 24.77
CA LEU A 18 -9.28 -2.54 24.19
C LEU A 18 -8.88 -2.53 22.72
N ARG A 19 -7.61 -2.85 22.44
CA ARG A 19 -7.07 -2.92 21.07
C ARG A 19 -5.85 -3.82 21.01
N LYS A 20 -5.62 -4.42 19.85
CA LYS A 20 -4.37 -5.12 19.53
C LYS A 20 -3.22 -4.10 19.50
N ILE A 21 -2.13 -4.39 20.21
CA ILE A 21 -0.92 -3.54 20.30
C ILE A 21 0.33 -4.22 19.73
N GLY A 22 0.26 -5.51 19.41
CA GLY A 22 1.37 -6.21 18.77
C GLY A 22 0.97 -7.59 18.25
N GLN A 23 1.79 -8.14 17.37
CA GLN A 23 1.70 -9.52 16.90
C GLN A 23 3.11 -10.10 16.84
N GLY A 24 3.32 -11.20 17.56
CA GLY A 24 4.58 -11.95 17.56
C GLY A 24 4.49 -13.20 16.70
N ALA A 25 5.60 -13.95 16.63
CA ALA A 25 5.67 -15.21 15.89
C ALA A 25 4.78 -16.33 16.48
N PHE A 26 4.41 -16.21 17.76
CA PHE A 26 3.71 -17.26 18.52
C PHE A 26 2.38 -16.79 19.14
N GLY A 27 1.93 -15.57 18.87
CA GLY A 27 0.72 -15.04 19.49
C GLY A 27 0.46 -13.57 19.21
N GLU A 28 -0.63 -13.05 19.78
CA GLU A 28 -1.05 -11.67 19.66
C GLU A 28 -0.98 -10.95 21.02
N ILE A 29 -0.73 -9.64 21.00
CA ILE A 29 -0.65 -8.83 22.21
C ILE A 29 -1.70 -7.72 22.12
N TYR A 30 -2.46 -7.57 23.19
CA TYR A 30 -3.55 -6.62 23.33
C TYR A 30 -3.28 -5.68 24.49
N SER A 31 -3.63 -4.41 24.32
CA SER A 31 -3.91 -3.56 25.48
C SER A 31 -5.29 -3.93 26.01
N GLY A 32 -5.39 -4.02 27.32
CA GLY A 32 -6.61 -4.32 28.03
C GLY A 32 -6.78 -3.46 29.26
N ARG A 33 -7.92 -3.64 29.91
CA ARG A 33 -8.26 -3.01 31.18
C ARG A 33 -8.72 -4.07 32.15
N ASP A 34 -8.15 -4.06 33.35
CA ASP A 34 -8.71 -4.78 34.48
C ASP A 34 -9.99 -4.07 34.90
N ILE A 35 -11.15 -4.69 34.72
CA ILE A 35 -12.42 -4.05 35.07
C ILE A 35 -12.57 -3.85 36.59
N ASN A 36 -11.85 -4.62 37.41
CA ASN A 36 -11.94 -4.54 38.86
C ASN A 36 -11.13 -3.36 39.40
N THR A 37 -9.95 -3.11 38.85
CA THR A 37 -9.03 -2.06 39.33
C THR A 37 -8.97 -0.84 38.41
N ASN A 38 -9.61 -0.90 37.25
CA ASN A 38 -9.56 0.08 36.16
C ASN A 38 -8.13 0.34 35.62
N LYS A 39 -7.14 -0.47 36.01
CA LYS A 39 -5.74 -0.35 35.55
C LYS A 39 -5.58 -0.88 34.12
N LEU A 40 -4.73 -0.20 33.35
CA LEU A 40 -4.33 -0.67 32.02
C LEU A 40 -3.33 -1.81 32.13
N VAL A 41 -3.48 -2.81 31.25
CA VAL A 41 -2.65 -4.01 31.22
C VAL A 41 -2.29 -4.40 29.78
N ALA A 42 -1.21 -5.14 29.62
CA ALA A 42 -0.90 -5.85 28.38
C ALA A 42 -1.32 -7.33 28.51
N ILE A 43 -1.95 -7.87 27.47
CA ILE A 43 -2.51 -9.22 27.44
C ILE A 43 -1.94 -9.93 26.22
N LYS A 44 -1.07 -10.92 26.45
CA LYS A 44 -0.51 -11.79 25.41
C LYS A 44 -1.35 -13.06 25.30
N VAL A 45 -1.75 -13.45 24.09
CA VAL A 45 -2.56 -14.65 23.84
C VAL A 45 -1.92 -15.53 22.78
N GLU A 46 -2.00 -16.85 22.98
CA GLU A 46 -1.61 -17.89 22.00
C GLU A 46 -2.74 -18.91 21.85
N ARG A 47 -3.00 -19.42 20.65
CA ARG A 47 -4.01 -20.48 20.48
C ARG A 47 -3.52 -21.81 21.03
N VAL A 48 -4.44 -22.59 21.59
CA VAL A 48 -4.16 -23.93 22.13
C VAL A 48 -3.86 -24.94 21.00
N ASP A 49 -4.34 -24.73 19.78
CA ASP A 49 -4.05 -25.59 18.63
C ASP A 49 -2.74 -25.22 17.88
N SER A 50 -2.03 -24.19 18.35
CA SER A 50 -0.75 -23.77 17.77
C SER A 50 0.29 -24.89 17.81
N LYS A 51 0.94 -25.17 16.67
CA LYS A 51 2.02 -26.17 16.55
C LYS A 51 3.18 -25.95 17.53
N LYS A 52 3.39 -24.72 17.99
CA LYS A 52 4.35 -24.36 19.03
C LYS A 52 3.67 -23.46 20.06
N GLN A 53 3.59 -23.93 21.30
CA GLN A 53 3.13 -23.15 22.45
C GLN A 53 4.34 -22.77 23.30
N VAL A 54 4.55 -21.47 23.49
CA VAL A 54 5.72 -20.94 24.21
C VAL A 54 5.33 -20.17 25.47
N LEU A 55 4.06 -19.76 25.59
CA LEU A 55 3.61 -18.90 26.69
C LEU A 55 3.78 -19.55 28.07
N LYS A 56 3.64 -20.88 28.16
CA LYS A 56 3.88 -21.62 29.41
C LYS A 56 5.31 -21.46 29.91
N LEU A 57 6.30 -21.56 29.02
CA LEU A 57 7.71 -21.37 29.36
C LEU A 57 7.98 -19.91 29.72
N GLU A 58 7.45 -18.98 28.94
CA GLU A 58 7.59 -17.54 29.17
C GLU A 58 7.07 -17.14 30.55
N VAL A 59 5.87 -17.60 30.93
CA VAL A 59 5.31 -17.39 32.28
C VAL A 59 6.22 -17.96 33.36
N ALA A 60 6.79 -19.16 33.15
CA ALA A 60 7.64 -19.82 34.15
C ALA A 60 8.95 -19.05 34.40
N VAL A 61 9.54 -18.49 33.34
CA VAL A 61 10.73 -17.63 33.45
C VAL A 61 10.36 -16.29 34.07
N LEU A 62 9.31 -15.65 33.57
CA LEU A 62 8.88 -14.33 34.02
C LEU A 62 8.54 -14.31 35.52
N LYS A 63 7.81 -15.31 36.03
CA LYS A 63 7.49 -15.44 37.46
C LYS A 63 8.72 -15.50 38.37
N LYS A 64 9.83 -16.05 37.88
CA LYS A 64 11.08 -16.14 38.64
C LYS A 64 11.91 -14.86 38.62
N LEU A 65 11.67 -13.97 37.65
CA LEU A 65 12.38 -12.70 37.48
C LEU A 65 11.65 -11.50 38.08
N GLN A 66 10.57 -11.72 38.86
CA GLN A 66 9.75 -10.62 39.38
C GLN A 66 10.48 -9.69 40.36
N THR A 67 11.57 -10.15 40.96
CA THR A 67 12.45 -9.33 41.81
C THR A 67 13.43 -8.48 40.98
N CYS A 68 13.55 -8.71 39.67
CA CYS A 68 14.43 -7.93 38.80
C CYS A 68 13.72 -6.63 38.38
N PRO A 69 14.28 -5.44 38.69
CA PRO A 69 13.64 -4.16 38.35
C PRO A 69 13.61 -3.87 36.84
N TRP A 70 14.44 -4.57 36.06
CA TRP A 70 14.57 -4.41 34.61
C TRP A 70 13.74 -5.42 33.81
N VAL A 71 12.79 -6.11 34.45
CA VAL A 71 11.90 -7.09 33.80
C VAL A 71 10.43 -6.70 34.04
N VAL A 72 9.60 -6.87 33.01
CA VAL A 72 8.17 -6.51 33.08
C VAL A 72 7.44 -7.26 34.21
N GLN A 73 6.53 -6.57 34.88
CA GLN A 73 5.76 -7.16 35.98
C GLN A 73 4.66 -8.09 35.46
N PHE A 74 4.65 -9.31 35.98
CA PHE A 74 3.64 -10.33 35.72
C PHE A 74 2.43 -10.11 36.62
N ILE A 75 1.23 -10.24 36.04
CA ILE A 75 -0.03 -10.08 36.80
C ILE A 75 -0.73 -11.43 36.95
N THR A 76 -1.06 -12.10 35.84
CA THR A 76 -1.73 -13.40 35.88
C THR A 76 -1.57 -14.17 34.57
N CYS A 77 -1.96 -15.43 34.56
CA CYS A 77 -2.06 -16.24 33.34
C CYS A 77 -3.21 -17.24 33.47
N GLY A 78 -3.71 -17.72 32.35
CA GLY A 78 -4.73 -18.77 32.34
C GLY A 78 -5.08 -19.24 30.96
N ARG A 79 -6.14 -20.04 30.90
CA ARG A 79 -6.77 -20.50 29.66
C ARG A 79 -8.19 -19.99 29.58
N HIS A 80 -8.59 -19.52 28.40
CA HIS A 80 -9.97 -19.10 28.12
C HIS A 80 -10.36 -19.65 26.75
N ASN A 81 -11.34 -20.55 26.72
CA ASN A 81 -11.78 -21.26 25.51
C ASN A 81 -10.59 -21.95 24.78
N ASP A 82 -10.32 -21.52 23.55
CA ASP A 82 -9.35 -22.03 22.59
C ASP A 82 -7.99 -21.33 22.63
N TYR A 83 -7.73 -20.45 23.62
CA TYR A 83 -6.44 -19.77 23.78
C TYR A 83 -5.92 -19.73 25.24
N ASN A 84 -4.60 -19.72 25.36
CA ASN A 84 -3.89 -19.38 26.59
C ASN A 84 -3.64 -17.87 26.61
N TYR A 85 -3.64 -17.27 27.80
CA TYR A 85 -3.36 -15.85 27.98
C TYR A 85 -2.42 -15.58 29.16
N MET A 86 -1.66 -14.51 29.05
CA MET A 86 -0.83 -13.92 30.10
C MET A 86 -1.14 -12.42 30.17
N VAL A 87 -1.33 -11.93 31.39
CA VAL A 87 -1.53 -10.51 31.69
C VAL A 87 -0.30 -9.98 32.41
N MET A 88 0.20 -8.84 31.96
CA MET A 88 1.38 -8.17 32.48
C MET A 88 1.18 -6.65 32.49
N GLU A 89 2.07 -5.93 33.16
CA GLU A 89 2.08 -4.47 33.18
C GLU A 89 2.13 -3.92 31.75
N LEU A 90 1.31 -2.89 31.47
CA LEU A 90 1.38 -2.16 30.21
C LEU A 90 2.56 -1.18 30.27
N LEU A 91 3.54 -1.38 29.38
CA LEU A 91 4.71 -0.52 29.24
C LEU A 91 4.49 0.57 28.16
N GLY A 92 5.43 1.51 28.10
CA GLY A 92 5.53 2.50 27.04
C GLY A 92 6.08 1.93 25.75
N GLU A 93 6.66 2.79 24.92
CA GLU A 93 7.21 2.40 23.63
C GLU A 93 8.43 1.47 23.77
N ASN A 94 8.60 0.57 22.80
CA ASN A 94 9.81 -0.24 22.73
C ASN A 94 11.00 0.56 22.21
N ILE A 95 12.22 0.14 22.54
CA ILE A 95 13.44 0.89 22.20
C ILE A 95 13.66 0.99 20.68
N SER A 96 13.15 0.03 19.89
CA SER A 96 13.21 0.12 18.43
C SER A 96 12.43 1.31 17.87
N GLU A 97 11.24 1.58 18.42
CA GLU A 97 10.41 2.72 18.03
C GLU A 97 11.06 4.04 18.47
N LEU A 98 11.54 4.10 19.71
CA LEU A 98 12.22 5.28 20.25
C LEU A 98 13.45 5.67 19.43
N ARG A 99 14.25 4.67 19.01
CA ARG A 99 15.43 4.88 18.15
C ARG A 99 15.04 5.43 16.79
N ARG A 100 13.99 4.88 16.17
CA ARG A 100 13.55 5.30 14.83
C ARG A 100 13.07 6.75 14.80
N LYS A 101 12.57 7.26 15.93
CA LYS A 101 12.17 8.66 16.11
C LYS A 101 13.34 9.63 16.27
N GLN A 102 14.55 9.13 16.53
CA GLN A 102 15.72 9.99 16.68
C GLN A 102 16.29 10.39 15.31
N PRO A 103 16.92 11.58 15.21
CA PRO A 103 17.63 12.01 14.00
C PRO A 103 18.64 10.95 13.53
N GLY A 104 18.60 10.61 12.23
CA GLY A 104 19.45 9.57 11.64
C GLY A 104 19.15 8.15 12.13
N GLY A 105 18.07 7.94 12.89
CA GLY A 105 17.73 6.65 13.49
C GLY A 105 18.79 6.17 14.48
N LYS A 106 19.52 7.07 15.14
CA LYS A 106 20.57 6.72 16.09
C LYS A 106 20.36 7.44 17.41
N PHE A 107 20.87 6.86 18.49
CA PHE A 107 20.97 7.51 19.78
C PHE A 107 22.32 8.22 19.91
N SER A 108 22.35 9.24 20.77
CA SER A 108 23.59 9.77 21.31
C SER A 108 24.35 8.67 22.05
N MET A 109 25.66 8.86 22.21
CA MET A 109 26.48 7.90 22.95
C MET A 109 26.09 7.83 24.43
N LEU A 110 25.62 8.93 25.03
CA LEU A 110 25.09 8.97 26.40
C LEU A 110 23.86 8.05 26.54
N THR A 111 22.87 8.20 25.66
CA THR A 111 21.69 7.33 25.64
C THR A 111 22.07 5.87 25.36
N THR A 112 23.01 5.63 24.42
CA THR A 112 23.51 4.29 24.09
C THR A 112 24.13 3.60 25.31
N CYS A 113 25.00 4.29 26.06
CA CYS A 113 25.61 3.74 27.27
C CYS A 113 24.58 3.49 28.37
N LYS A 114 23.67 4.46 28.61
CA LYS A 114 22.62 4.34 29.63
C LYS A 114 21.68 3.16 29.36
N LEU A 115 21.27 2.97 28.10
CA LEU A 115 20.51 1.80 27.66
C LEU A 115 21.32 0.51 27.82
N GLY A 116 22.58 0.51 27.36
CA GLY A 116 23.45 -0.66 27.42
C GLY A 116 23.68 -1.18 28.84
N MET A 117 23.88 -0.30 29.82
CA MET A 117 24.03 -0.68 31.22
C MET A 117 22.76 -1.35 31.78
N GLN A 118 21.57 -0.80 31.52
CA GLN A 118 20.31 -1.39 31.99
C GLN A 118 20.01 -2.73 31.31
N MET A 119 20.21 -2.81 29.99
CA MET A 119 20.02 -4.04 29.22
C MET A 119 20.99 -5.14 29.66
N LEU A 120 22.25 -4.80 29.94
CA LEU A 120 23.25 -5.73 30.44
C LEU A 120 22.85 -6.33 31.79
N ARG A 121 22.35 -5.50 32.72
CA ARG A 121 21.84 -5.96 34.02
C ARG A 121 20.63 -6.88 33.88
N ALA A 122 19.73 -6.58 32.94
CA ALA A 122 18.59 -7.45 32.65
C ALA A 122 19.05 -8.83 32.13
N ILE A 123 20.02 -8.85 31.20
CA ILE A 123 20.59 -10.08 30.66
C ILE A 123 21.31 -10.88 31.74
N GLU A 124 22.12 -10.23 32.58
CA GLU A 124 22.80 -10.89 33.71
C GLU A 124 21.80 -11.56 34.65
N ALA A 125 20.70 -10.87 35.01
CA ALA A 125 19.67 -11.45 35.86
C ALA A 125 19.01 -12.70 35.25
N VAL A 126 18.79 -12.72 33.93
CA VAL A 126 18.28 -13.91 33.22
C VAL A 126 19.29 -15.06 33.28
N HIS A 127 20.57 -14.75 33.10
CA HIS A 127 21.64 -15.74 33.14
C HIS A 127 21.87 -16.32 34.54
N GLU A 128 21.85 -15.49 35.59
CA GLU A 128 22.00 -15.96 36.98
C GLU A 128 20.81 -16.84 37.43
N LEU A 129 19.65 -16.70 36.78
CA LEU A 129 18.53 -17.63 36.97
C LEU A 129 18.74 -19.00 36.26
N GLY A 130 19.79 -19.13 35.46
CA GLY A 130 20.12 -20.33 34.70
C GLY A 130 19.44 -20.43 33.34
N TYR A 131 18.95 -19.30 32.79
CA TYR A 131 18.32 -19.22 31.47
C TYR A 131 19.13 -18.35 30.50
N LEU A 132 19.00 -18.63 29.22
CA LEU A 132 19.41 -17.74 28.12
C LEU A 132 18.16 -17.15 27.51
N HIS A 133 18.23 -15.90 27.03
CA HIS A 133 17.12 -15.23 26.36
C HIS A 133 17.01 -15.65 24.89
N ARG A 134 18.14 -15.64 24.15
CA ARG A 134 18.28 -16.03 22.74
C ARG A 134 17.53 -15.18 21.71
N ASP A 135 17.07 -13.98 22.08
CA ASP A 135 16.41 -13.01 21.16
C ASP A 135 16.56 -11.57 21.66
N ILE A 136 17.78 -11.19 22.03
CA ILE A 136 18.09 -9.81 22.42
C ILE A 136 17.99 -8.91 21.19
N LYS A 137 17.06 -7.94 21.24
CA LYS A 137 16.84 -6.95 20.18
C LYS A 137 16.07 -5.74 20.72
N PRO A 138 16.11 -4.57 20.06
CA PRO A 138 15.52 -3.35 20.61
C PRO A 138 14.00 -3.42 20.80
N SER A 139 13.28 -4.22 20.01
CA SER A 139 11.82 -4.39 20.17
C SER A 139 11.40 -5.28 21.33
N ASN A 140 12.34 -6.02 21.94
CA ASN A 140 12.13 -6.80 23.17
C ASN A 140 12.52 -6.01 24.43
N TYR A 141 12.72 -4.70 24.32
CA TYR A 141 12.90 -3.80 25.46
C TYR A 141 11.95 -2.62 25.34
N ALA A 142 11.35 -2.18 26.45
CA ALA A 142 10.42 -1.05 26.47
C ALA A 142 10.60 -0.17 27.71
N ILE A 143 10.26 1.12 27.57
CA ILE A 143 10.33 2.06 28.70
C ILE A 143 9.11 1.93 29.61
N GLY A 144 9.24 2.33 30.87
CA GLY A 144 8.10 2.44 31.79
C GLY A 144 7.04 3.43 31.27
N LEU A 145 5.77 3.10 31.50
CA LEU A 145 4.65 3.93 31.03
C LEU A 145 4.42 5.18 31.89
N THR A 146 4.74 5.11 33.19
CA THR A 146 4.50 6.21 34.12
C THR A 146 5.70 7.17 34.19
N PRO A 147 5.49 8.45 34.55
CA PRO A 147 6.58 9.43 34.67
C PRO A 147 7.73 8.97 35.58
N GLU A 148 7.42 8.22 36.63
CA GLU A 148 8.40 7.72 37.61
C GLU A 148 9.23 6.55 37.04
N LYS A 149 8.63 5.76 36.14
CA LYS A 149 9.27 4.58 35.53
C LYS A 149 9.85 4.85 34.14
N ARG A 150 9.66 6.04 33.56
CA ARG A 150 10.08 6.37 32.19
C ARG A 150 11.60 6.24 31.95
N ASN A 151 12.38 6.33 33.02
CA ASN A 151 13.84 6.18 33.00
C ASN A 151 14.31 4.72 33.14
N THR A 152 13.39 3.77 33.27
CA THR A 152 13.65 2.35 33.44
C THR A 152 13.32 1.60 32.15
N VAL A 153 14.25 0.77 31.69
CA VAL A 153 14.12 -0.09 30.52
C VAL A 153 13.80 -1.51 31.00
N TYR A 154 12.71 -2.05 30.48
CA TYR A 154 12.18 -3.36 30.83
C TYR A 154 12.39 -4.35 29.68
N LEU A 155 13.01 -5.48 29.98
CA LEU A 155 13.06 -6.65 29.11
C LEU A 155 11.69 -7.32 29.05
N ILE A 156 11.24 -7.57 27.82
CA ILE A 156 9.97 -8.22 27.50
C ILE A 156 10.20 -9.40 26.54
N ASP A 157 9.26 -10.36 26.56
CA ASP A 157 9.21 -11.55 25.70
C ASP A 157 10.29 -12.63 25.95
N PHE A 158 9.92 -13.66 26.72
CA PHE A 158 10.79 -14.82 26.98
C PHE A 158 10.42 -16.04 26.12
N GLY A 159 9.72 -15.85 25.00
CA GLY A 159 9.21 -16.94 24.15
C GLY A 159 10.30 -17.83 23.54
N LEU A 160 11.53 -17.33 23.41
CA LEU A 160 12.70 -18.10 22.96
C LEU A 160 13.67 -18.47 24.10
N ALA A 161 13.34 -18.20 25.36
CA ALA A 161 14.24 -18.50 26.46
C ALA A 161 14.54 -20.00 26.57
N ARG A 162 15.69 -20.36 27.17
CA ARG A 162 16.05 -21.78 27.42
C ARG A 162 16.93 -21.90 28.66
N LYS A 163 16.63 -22.90 29.49
CA LYS A 163 17.48 -23.26 30.62
C LYS A 163 18.82 -23.81 30.09
N TYR A 164 19.94 -23.19 30.47
CA TYR A 164 21.28 -23.64 30.07
C TYR A 164 22.03 -24.40 31.17
N VAL A 165 21.49 -24.39 32.40
CA VAL A 165 22.04 -25.15 33.53
C VAL A 165 21.22 -26.41 33.84
N LEU A 166 21.86 -27.37 34.48
CA LEU A 166 21.27 -28.55 35.08
C LEU A 166 20.62 -28.22 36.44
N SER A 167 20.06 -29.20 37.13
CA SER A 167 19.50 -29.03 38.48
C SER A 167 20.57 -28.75 39.54
N ASN A 168 21.79 -29.26 39.33
CA ASN A 168 22.96 -29.03 40.19
C ASN A 168 23.68 -27.70 39.91
N GLY A 169 23.19 -26.88 38.96
CA GLY A 169 23.79 -25.59 38.59
C GLY A 169 24.88 -25.67 37.51
N GLU A 170 25.32 -26.86 37.13
CA GLU A 170 26.33 -27.02 36.07
C GLU A 170 25.79 -26.63 34.69
N VAL A 171 26.67 -26.12 33.83
CA VAL A 171 26.33 -25.80 32.44
C VAL A 171 26.07 -27.10 31.67
N ARG A 172 24.95 -27.15 30.96
CA ARG A 172 24.60 -28.29 30.10
C ARG A 172 25.66 -28.46 29.00
N PRO A 173 26.02 -29.70 28.62
CA PRO A 173 26.85 -29.93 27.44
C PRO A 173 26.25 -29.30 26.17
N ALA A 174 27.10 -28.74 25.31
CA ALA A 174 26.68 -28.17 24.05
C ALA A 174 26.10 -29.27 23.14
N ARG A 175 24.98 -28.98 22.48
CA ARG A 175 24.42 -29.86 21.45
C ARG A 175 25.24 -29.75 20.16
N GLU A 176 25.38 -30.86 19.44
CA GLU A 176 26.12 -30.94 18.17
C GLU A 176 25.55 -30.02 17.08
N SER A 177 24.22 -29.94 16.97
CA SER A 177 23.54 -29.06 16.01
C SER A 177 22.20 -28.58 16.53
N THR A 178 21.89 -27.31 16.26
CA THR A 178 20.64 -26.67 16.66
C THR A 178 20.16 -25.76 15.55
N GLY A 179 18.87 -25.76 15.22
CA GLY A 179 18.36 -24.81 14.23
C GLY A 179 18.51 -23.34 14.69
N PHE A 180 18.64 -22.43 13.74
CA PHE A 180 18.74 -20.98 13.95
C PHE A 180 17.74 -20.44 15.01
N ARG A 181 18.21 -19.53 15.88
CA ARG A 181 17.40 -18.87 16.92
C ARG A 181 17.67 -17.36 16.97
N GLY A 182 16.62 -16.61 17.28
CA GLY A 182 16.66 -15.16 17.40
C GLY A 182 16.41 -14.43 16.08
N THR A 183 16.67 -13.12 16.07
CA THR A 183 16.45 -12.25 14.90
C THR A 183 17.75 -12.09 14.11
N ALA A 184 17.79 -12.47 12.82
CA ALA A 184 19.01 -12.57 12.00
C ALA A 184 19.96 -11.36 12.11
N ARG A 185 19.39 -10.14 12.15
CA ARG A 185 20.13 -8.88 12.31
C ARG A 185 20.99 -8.85 13.58
N TYR A 186 20.46 -9.31 14.72
CA TYR A 186 21.12 -9.23 16.03
C TYR A 186 21.66 -10.58 16.52
N ALA A 187 21.23 -11.71 15.96
CA ALA A 187 21.69 -13.03 16.39
C ALA A 187 23.22 -13.19 16.23
N ALA A 188 23.87 -13.77 17.24
CA ALA A 188 25.29 -14.08 17.23
C ALA A 188 25.69 -15.02 16.07
N ILE A 189 26.97 -14.99 15.68
CA ILE A 189 27.54 -15.84 14.61
C ILE A 189 27.21 -17.33 14.86
N ASN A 190 27.33 -17.79 16.11
CA ASN A 190 27.03 -19.19 16.48
C ASN A 190 25.59 -19.61 16.15
N SER A 191 24.62 -18.69 16.19
CA SER A 191 23.23 -18.99 15.81
C SER A 191 23.07 -19.24 14.31
N HIS A 192 23.79 -18.47 13.49
CA HIS A 192 23.84 -18.68 12.04
C HIS A 192 24.53 -19.99 11.68
N GLU A 193 25.56 -20.37 12.43
CA GLU A 193 26.29 -21.63 12.27
C GLU A 193 25.59 -22.84 12.90
N SER A 194 24.36 -22.69 13.40
CA SER A 194 23.60 -23.79 14.02
C SER A 194 24.30 -24.43 15.24
N LYS A 195 25.20 -23.70 15.90
CA LYS A 195 25.84 -24.13 17.15
C LYS A 195 24.92 -23.90 18.34
N ASP A 196 25.12 -24.64 19.44
CA ASP A 196 24.37 -24.35 20.66
C ASP A 196 24.78 -23.01 21.26
N LEU A 197 23.80 -22.27 21.78
CA LEU A 197 24.01 -20.91 22.29
C LEU A 197 24.31 -20.94 23.79
N GLY A 198 25.30 -20.15 24.19
CA GLY A 198 25.68 -19.89 25.57
C GLY A 198 25.46 -18.42 25.96
N ARG A 199 25.91 -18.05 27.16
CA ARG A 199 25.75 -16.69 27.71
C ARG A 199 26.40 -15.61 26.83
N ARG A 200 27.53 -15.94 26.19
CA ARG A 200 28.25 -15.04 25.27
C ARG A 200 27.39 -14.60 24.07
N ASP A 201 26.44 -15.43 23.63
CA ASP A 201 25.68 -15.19 22.41
C ASP A 201 24.55 -14.16 22.61
N ASP A 202 23.97 -14.10 23.81
CA ASP A 202 23.08 -13.00 24.19
C ASP A 202 23.84 -11.67 24.30
N LEU A 203 25.10 -11.70 24.74
CA LEU A 203 25.96 -10.50 24.80
C LEU A 203 26.48 -10.05 23.43
N TRP A 204 26.78 -10.95 22.50
CA TRP A 204 27.02 -10.60 21.11
C TRP A 204 25.80 -9.91 20.49
N SER A 205 24.61 -10.39 20.83
CA SER A 205 23.36 -9.77 20.38
C SER A 205 23.18 -8.36 20.97
N LEU A 206 23.49 -8.17 22.26
CA LEU A 206 23.53 -6.84 22.88
C LEU A 206 24.55 -5.93 22.19
N PHE A 207 25.76 -6.42 21.90
CA PHE A 207 26.81 -5.64 21.26
C PHE A 207 26.39 -5.12 19.88
N TYR A 208 25.77 -5.95 19.04
CA TYR A 208 25.22 -5.49 17.77
C TYR A 208 24.07 -4.49 17.95
N VAL A 209 23.29 -4.60 19.03
CA VAL A 209 22.27 -3.59 19.36
C VAL A 209 22.92 -2.25 19.70
N LEU A 210 24.00 -2.23 20.50
CA LEU A 210 24.72 -1.01 20.86
C LEU A 210 25.36 -0.34 19.65
N LEU A 211 25.95 -1.11 18.73
CA LEU A 211 26.48 -0.58 17.47
C LEU A 211 25.38 0.03 16.59
N GLU A 212 24.21 -0.60 16.52
CA GLU A 212 23.08 -0.03 15.78
C GLU A 212 22.55 1.25 16.45
N PHE A 213 22.61 1.32 17.79
CA PHE A 213 22.21 2.50 18.54
C PHE A 213 23.11 3.68 18.23
N SER A 214 24.44 3.52 18.28
CA SER A 214 25.39 4.61 18.01
C SER A 214 25.50 4.97 16.54
N ASN A 215 25.49 3.98 15.64
CA ASN A 215 25.81 4.19 14.21
C ASN A 215 24.54 4.35 13.36
N GLY A 216 23.36 4.09 13.92
CA GLY A 216 22.05 4.14 13.26
C GLY A 216 21.74 2.90 12.41
N GLN A 217 22.76 2.19 11.95
CA GLN A 217 22.63 0.96 11.17
C GLN A 217 23.80 0.00 11.37
N LEU A 218 23.54 -1.28 11.08
CA LEU A 218 24.57 -2.32 10.99
C LEU A 218 24.99 -2.54 9.53
N PRO A 219 26.23 -2.98 9.24
CA PRO A 219 26.72 -3.20 7.87
C PRO A 219 25.83 -4.14 7.03
N TRP A 220 25.25 -5.16 7.68
CA TRP A 220 24.36 -6.15 7.06
C TRP A 220 22.88 -5.73 7.03
N ARG A 221 22.52 -4.45 7.25
CA ARG A 221 21.12 -3.99 7.33
C ARG A 221 20.27 -4.33 6.10
N ARG A 222 20.85 -4.27 4.89
CA ARG A 222 20.14 -4.48 3.62
C ARG A 222 20.04 -5.95 3.19
N ILE A 223 20.68 -6.86 3.92
CA ILE A 223 20.71 -8.29 3.60
C ILE A 223 19.49 -8.97 4.22
N LYS A 224 18.66 -9.61 3.39
CA LYS A 224 17.48 -10.37 3.84
C LYS A 224 17.79 -11.83 4.15
N ASP A 225 18.78 -12.41 3.46
CA ASP A 225 19.17 -13.79 3.65
C ASP A 225 19.97 -13.98 4.96
N LYS A 226 19.55 -14.93 5.80
CA LYS A 226 20.17 -15.14 7.12
C LYS A 226 21.60 -15.65 7.03
N ASP A 227 21.91 -16.49 6.05
CA ASP A 227 23.21 -17.14 5.94
C ASP A 227 24.25 -16.12 5.44
N HIS A 228 23.87 -15.26 4.49
CA HIS A 228 24.68 -14.11 4.08
C HIS A 228 24.93 -13.09 5.20
N VAL A 229 23.95 -12.87 6.10
CA VAL A 229 24.17 -12.05 7.31
C VAL A 229 25.20 -12.69 8.22
N GLY A 230 25.13 -14.02 8.41
CA GLY A 230 26.11 -14.79 9.16
C GLY A 230 27.53 -14.66 8.59
N ASP A 231 27.69 -14.81 7.28
CA ASP A 231 28.99 -14.70 6.61
C ASP A 231 29.59 -13.30 6.69
N MET A 232 28.76 -12.25 6.55
CA MET A 232 29.22 -10.88 6.73
C MET A 232 29.66 -10.62 8.17
N LYS A 233 28.95 -11.14 9.17
CA LYS A 233 29.34 -11.04 10.57
C LYS A 233 30.69 -11.71 10.85
N LYS A 234 30.97 -12.86 10.23
CA LYS A 234 32.28 -13.53 10.36
C LYS A 234 33.40 -12.69 9.79
N ARG A 235 33.21 -12.15 8.58
CA ARG A 235 34.21 -11.29 7.92
C ARG A 235 34.51 -10.03 8.73
N LEU A 236 33.47 -9.40 9.28
CA LEU A 236 33.57 -8.19 10.09
C LEU A 236 33.78 -8.48 11.58
N ASN A 237 34.09 -9.72 11.98
CA ASN A 237 34.42 -10.02 13.38
C ASN A 237 35.88 -9.65 13.67
N ASN A 238 36.25 -8.42 13.38
CA ASN A 238 37.58 -7.85 13.52
C ASN A 238 37.45 -6.35 13.97
N PRO A 239 38.56 -5.67 14.32
CA PRO A 239 38.52 -4.28 14.78
C PRO A 239 37.88 -3.27 13.81
N GLU A 240 37.79 -3.56 12.51
CA GLU A 240 37.18 -2.66 11.51
C GLU A 240 35.70 -2.39 11.80
N LEU A 241 34.98 -3.34 12.43
CA LEU A 241 33.57 -3.18 12.78
C LEU A 241 33.33 -2.01 13.74
N VAL A 242 34.33 -1.67 14.54
CA VAL A 242 34.27 -0.63 15.57
C VAL A 242 35.25 0.50 15.36
N ALA A 243 35.84 0.62 14.16
CA ALA A 243 36.85 1.64 13.86
C ALA A 243 36.35 3.08 14.14
N ASP A 244 35.06 3.33 13.90
CA ASP A 244 34.42 4.63 14.13
C ASP A 244 33.77 4.78 15.53
N SER A 245 34.02 3.82 16.44
CA SER A 245 33.42 3.78 17.79
C SER A 245 34.47 4.05 18.88
N PRO A 246 34.06 4.47 20.09
CA PRO A 246 34.98 4.63 21.22
C PRO A 246 35.71 3.33 21.56
N GLU A 247 36.94 3.45 22.08
CA GLU A 247 37.83 2.32 22.40
C GLU A 247 37.16 1.25 23.30
N GLU A 248 36.22 1.65 24.16
CA GLU A 248 35.45 0.72 24.99
C GLU A 248 34.68 -0.32 24.18
N PHE A 249 34.23 0.00 22.96
CA PHE A 249 33.55 -0.95 22.08
C PHE A 249 34.51 -2.02 21.55
N LEU A 250 35.77 -1.66 21.27
CA LEU A 250 36.81 -2.63 20.91
C LEU A 250 37.10 -3.57 22.08
N LYS A 251 37.30 -3.02 23.29
CA LYS A 251 37.50 -3.80 24.52
C LYS A 251 36.31 -4.72 24.83
N PHE A 252 35.09 -4.25 24.58
CA PHE A 252 33.87 -5.05 24.71
C PHE A 252 33.92 -6.23 23.73
N MET A 253 34.24 -5.98 22.47
CA MET A 253 34.33 -6.99 21.41
C MET A 253 35.39 -8.05 21.71
N GLU A 254 36.59 -7.64 22.12
CA GLU A 254 37.71 -8.53 22.47
C GLU A 254 37.35 -9.46 23.63
N HIS A 255 36.67 -8.93 24.65
CA HIS A 255 36.16 -9.76 25.75
C HIS A 255 35.18 -10.82 25.23
N LEU A 256 34.24 -10.46 24.36
CA LEU A 256 33.28 -11.42 23.79
C LEU A 256 33.95 -12.49 22.91
N GLN A 257 35.04 -12.15 22.22
CA GLN A 257 35.82 -13.08 21.40
C GLN A 257 36.59 -14.09 22.26
N SER A 258 37.01 -13.71 23.47
CA SER A 258 37.75 -14.60 24.39
C SER A 258 36.89 -15.73 25.00
N LEU A 259 35.57 -15.53 25.08
CA LEU A 259 34.66 -16.41 25.78
C LEU A 259 34.28 -17.66 24.96
N ARG A 260 34.24 -18.82 25.61
CA ARG A 260 33.74 -20.11 25.10
C ARG A 260 32.29 -20.35 25.51
N TYR A 261 31.69 -21.45 25.03
CA TYR A 261 30.28 -21.79 25.26
C TYR A 261 29.88 -21.84 26.75
N GLY A 262 30.72 -22.46 27.59
CA GLY A 262 30.45 -22.67 29.01
C GLY A 262 30.83 -21.48 29.91
N ASP A 263 31.56 -20.50 29.38
CA ASP A 263 32.20 -19.48 30.21
C ASP A 263 31.15 -18.54 30.83
N ARG A 264 31.47 -18.02 32.02
CA ARG A 264 30.73 -16.92 32.63
C ARG A 264 31.36 -15.61 32.15
N PRO A 265 30.63 -14.78 31.38
CA PRO A 265 31.14 -13.47 31.00
C PRO A 265 31.43 -12.60 32.22
N ASP A 266 32.48 -11.78 32.16
CA ASP A 266 32.69 -10.72 33.15
C ASP A 266 31.72 -9.54 32.92
N TYR A 267 30.51 -9.66 33.49
CA TYR A 267 29.48 -8.60 33.43
C TYR A 267 29.94 -7.29 34.09
N LYS A 268 30.75 -7.38 35.15
CA LYS A 268 31.26 -6.22 35.88
C LYS A 268 32.21 -5.42 35.00
N TYR A 269 33.11 -6.09 34.28
CA TYR A 269 33.99 -5.47 33.32
C TYR A 269 33.21 -4.76 32.20
N LEU A 270 32.26 -5.46 31.56
CA LEU A 270 31.43 -4.89 30.49
C LEU A 270 30.61 -3.68 30.97
N HIS A 271 30.06 -3.74 32.19
CA HIS A 271 29.37 -2.61 32.81
C HIS A 271 30.33 -1.45 33.08
N THR A 272 31.54 -1.75 33.54
CA THR A 272 32.57 -0.72 33.81
C THR A 272 32.98 -0.01 32.53
N LEU A 273 33.12 -0.71 31.40
CA LEU A 273 33.39 -0.09 30.10
C LEU A 273 32.30 0.94 29.73
N LEU A 274 31.03 0.54 29.79
CA LEU A 274 29.91 1.44 29.46
C LEU A 274 29.78 2.60 30.46
N ALA A 275 29.99 2.35 31.75
CA ALA A 275 29.93 3.37 32.79
C ALA A 275 31.07 4.39 32.67
N SER A 276 32.30 3.93 32.42
CA SER A 276 33.46 4.80 32.19
C SER A 276 33.26 5.69 30.96
N LEU A 277 32.75 5.13 29.85
CA LEU A 277 32.42 5.92 28.67
C LEU A 277 31.31 6.94 28.96
N PHE A 278 30.27 6.55 29.69
CA PHE A 278 29.18 7.44 30.09
C PHE A 278 29.68 8.62 30.95
N HIS A 279 30.52 8.35 31.95
CA HIS A 279 31.09 9.40 32.80
C HIS A 279 32.11 10.27 32.05
N ARG A 280 32.92 9.70 31.14
CA ARG A 280 33.84 10.48 30.28
C ARG A 280 33.10 11.46 29.37
N LEU A 281 31.85 11.16 29.02
CA LEU A 281 30.95 12.02 28.27
C LEU A 281 30.13 12.97 29.17
N ASN A 282 30.50 13.11 30.44
CA ASN A 282 29.82 13.92 31.46
C ASN A 282 28.36 13.49 31.75
N GLY A 283 28.07 12.20 31.63
CA GLY A 283 26.77 11.63 32.01
C GLY A 283 26.65 11.34 33.51
N ASP A 284 25.43 11.55 34.03
CA ASP A 284 24.99 11.25 35.41
C ASP A 284 23.57 10.64 35.44
N GLU A 285 23.02 10.39 36.63
CA GLU A 285 21.66 9.83 36.78
C GLU A 285 20.56 10.75 36.22
N SER A 286 20.76 12.07 36.31
CA SER A 286 19.84 13.10 35.85
C SER A 286 19.83 13.26 34.33
N THR A 287 20.86 12.74 33.66
CA THR A 287 21.06 12.84 32.21
C THR A 287 19.84 12.27 31.49
N PRO A 288 19.07 13.11 30.77
CA PRO A 288 17.86 12.69 30.09
C PRO A 288 18.19 11.76 28.91
N PHE A 289 17.26 10.88 28.57
CA PHE A 289 17.34 10.16 27.29
C PHE A 289 17.10 11.12 26.12
N ASP A 290 17.56 10.77 24.91
CA ASP A 290 17.45 11.65 23.73
C ASP A 290 16.00 12.05 23.42
N TRP A 291 15.04 11.13 23.62
CA TRP A 291 13.62 11.41 23.40
C TRP A 291 13.00 12.32 24.47
N GLU A 292 13.72 12.64 25.54
CA GLU A 292 13.31 13.59 26.58
C GLU A 292 13.86 15.01 26.35
N THR A 293 14.95 15.15 25.59
CA THR A 293 15.62 16.45 25.33
C THR A 293 15.12 17.15 24.07
N ILE A 294 14.46 16.42 23.16
CA ILE A 294 13.68 17.04 22.09
C ILE A 294 12.63 17.91 22.80
N PRO A 295 12.58 19.24 22.56
CA PRO A 295 11.62 20.09 23.24
C PRO A 295 10.23 19.50 23.03
N MET A 296 9.64 19.00 24.11
CA MET A 296 8.21 18.84 24.15
C MET A 296 7.65 20.24 23.95
N ARG A 297 7.33 20.58 22.69
CA ARG A 297 6.40 21.65 22.40
C ARG A 297 5.24 21.40 23.34
N LYS A 298 5.08 22.27 24.35
CA LYS A 298 3.94 22.26 25.26
C LYS A 298 2.71 22.20 24.37
N THR A 299 2.14 21.01 24.23
CA THR A 299 0.83 20.87 23.67
C THR A 299 -0.08 21.40 24.77
N LYS A 300 -0.42 22.69 24.68
CA LYS A 300 -1.81 23.06 24.97
C LYS A 300 -2.63 21.99 24.27
N ARG A 301 -3.48 21.25 24.99
CA ARG A 301 -4.43 20.33 24.35
C ARG A 301 -4.99 21.08 23.15
N PRO A 302 -4.68 20.67 21.90
CA PRO A 302 -5.38 21.28 20.80
C PRO A 302 -6.84 20.96 21.09
N ARG A 303 -7.69 21.98 21.15
CA ARG A 303 -9.07 21.74 20.68
C ARG A 303 -8.88 21.03 19.34
N PRO A 304 -9.57 19.90 19.08
CA PRO A 304 -9.40 19.22 17.81
C PRO A 304 -9.55 20.29 16.73
N LEU A 305 -8.44 20.59 16.04
CA LEU A 305 -8.53 21.33 14.80
C LEU A 305 -9.46 20.48 13.95
N PRO A 306 -10.46 21.07 13.29
CA PRO A 306 -11.23 20.34 12.31
C PRO A 306 -10.21 19.64 11.41
N SER A 307 -10.39 18.34 11.18
CA SER A 307 -9.56 17.63 10.22
C SER A 307 -9.54 18.39 8.89
N LEU A 308 -8.51 18.21 8.05
CA LEU A 308 -8.51 18.84 6.71
C LEU A 308 -9.79 18.53 5.93
N VAL A 309 -10.39 17.36 6.19
CA VAL A 309 -11.72 16.95 5.74
C VAL A 309 -12.82 17.87 6.30
N ASP A 310 -12.83 18.12 7.61
CA ASP A 310 -13.78 19.03 8.25
C ASP A 310 -13.61 20.49 7.76
N LEU A 311 -12.39 20.94 7.48
CA LEU A 311 -12.13 22.26 6.91
C LEU A 311 -12.66 22.39 5.47
N CYS A 312 -12.42 21.39 4.61
CA CYS A 312 -12.99 21.33 3.26
C CYS A 312 -14.53 21.30 3.30
N PHE A 313 -15.10 20.53 4.24
CA PHE A 313 -16.54 20.39 4.41
C PHE A 313 -17.21 21.69 4.88
N ILE A 314 -16.63 22.36 5.91
CA ILE A 314 -17.09 23.67 6.40
C ILE A 314 -17.01 24.73 5.30
N ARG A 315 -15.98 24.68 4.45
CA ARG A 315 -15.78 25.64 3.35
C ARG A 315 -16.81 25.45 2.22
N VAL A 316 -17.12 24.20 1.87
CA VAL A 316 -18.16 23.86 0.89
C VAL A 316 -19.55 24.23 1.42
N ALA A 317 -19.84 23.93 2.69
CA ALA A 317 -21.10 24.30 3.34
C ALA A 317 -21.32 25.83 3.38
N SER A 318 -20.28 26.59 3.75
CA SER A 318 -20.32 28.06 3.76
C SER A 318 -20.47 28.67 2.36
N HIS A 319 -19.91 28.04 1.32
CA HIS A 319 -20.08 28.48 -0.06
C HIS A 319 -21.49 28.25 -0.60
N ILE A 320 -22.10 27.10 -0.27
CA ILE A 320 -23.52 26.83 -0.57
C ILE A 320 -24.42 27.91 0.06
N GLU A 321 -24.10 28.35 1.28
CA GLU A 321 -24.85 29.39 1.99
C GLU A 321 -24.60 30.80 1.43
N GLN A 322 -23.37 31.14 1.01
CA GLN A 322 -23.06 32.45 0.42
C GLN A 322 -23.58 32.62 -1.02
N TYR A 323 -23.63 31.56 -1.82
CA TYR A 323 -24.24 31.61 -3.16
C TYR A 323 -25.75 31.89 -3.08
N ASN A 324 -26.41 31.36 -2.04
CA ASN A 324 -27.81 31.63 -1.75
C ASN A 324 -28.10 33.11 -1.41
N ILE A 325 -27.08 33.86 -0.97
CA ILE A 325 -27.21 35.28 -0.55
C ILE A 325 -26.96 36.25 -1.72
N ARG A 326 -26.29 35.82 -2.80
CA ARG A 326 -25.82 36.72 -3.88
C ARG A 326 -26.57 36.62 -5.22
N GLN A 327 -27.48 35.66 -5.41
CA GLN A 327 -28.33 35.61 -6.60
C GLN A 327 -29.81 35.41 -6.24
N VAL A 328 -30.65 36.22 -6.88
CA VAL A 328 -32.13 36.20 -6.81
C VAL A 328 -32.73 34.92 -7.43
N THR A 329 -31.93 34.06 -8.06
CA THR A 329 -32.36 32.82 -8.73
C THR A 329 -31.71 31.55 -8.14
N GLY A 330 -31.76 31.40 -6.80
CA GLY A 330 -32.10 30.16 -6.08
C GLY A 330 -31.37 28.82 -6.24
N THR A 331 -30.54 28.52 -7.25
CA THR A 331 -29.97 27.16 -7.40
C THR A 331 -28.61 27.11 -8.10
N LEU A 332 -27.66 26.31 -7.56
CA LEU A 332 -26.39 25.99 -8.22
C LEU A 332 -26.61 25.29 -9.57
N LEU A 333 -25.82 25.66 -10.59
CA LEU A 333 -25.84 24.99 -11.89
C LEU A 333 -25.53 23.48 -11.75
N PRO A 334 -26.21 22.59 -12.50
CA PRO A 334 -26.00 21.14 -12.42
C PRO A 334 -24.53 20.72 -12.64
N ALA A 335 -23.82 21.37 -13.57
CA ALA A 335 -22.41 21.11 -13.84
C ALA A 335 -21.51 21.42 -12.63
N VAL A 336 -21.86 22.44 -11.84
CA VAL A 336 -21.14 22.80 -10.61
C VAL A 336 -21.45 21.79 -9.52
N LYS A 337 -22.73 21.42 -9.35
CA LYS A 337 -23.15 20.38 -8.40
C LYS A 337 -22.44 19.05 -8.64
N LYS A 338 -22.34 18.61 -9.90
CA LYS A 338 -21.58 17.42 -10.30
C LYS A 338 -20.11 17.51 -9.86
N LYS A 339 -19.41 18.59 -10.22
CA LYS A 339 -17.99 18.77 -9.86
C LYS A 339 -17.79 18.75 -8.34
N MET A 340 -18.71 19.37 -7.59
CA MET A 340 -18.68 19.36 -6.13
C MET A 340 -18.92 17.96 -5.59
N LEU A 341 -19.89 17.21 -6.12
CA LEU A 341 -20.17 15.84 -5.71
C LEU A 341 -18.96 14.93 -5.97
N ASP A 342 -18.39 14.97 -7.18
CA ASP A 342 -17.19 14.19 -7.55
C ASP A 342 -15.99 14.53 -6.66
N PHE A 343 -15.82 15.81 -6.31
CA PHE A 343 -14.77 16.23 -5.39
C PHE A 343 -15.00 15.69 -3.98
N LEU A 344 -16.23 15.82 -3.45
CA LEU A 344 -16.57 15.39 -2.09
C LEU A 344 -16.50 13.88 -1.92
N ILE A 345 -16.95 13.10 -2.92
CA ILE A 345 -16.82 11.64 -2.93
C ILE A 345 -15.34 11.25 -2.82
N ARG A 346 -14.47 11.94 -3.58
CA ARG A 346 -13.03 11.68 -3.58
C ARG A 346 -12.37 12.04 -2.24
N ILE A 347 -12.63 13.22 -1.68
CA ILE A 347 -11.95 13.66 -0.44
C ILE A 347 -12.44 12.96 0.83
N ASN A 348 -13.66 12.39 0.81
CA ASN A 348 -14.24 11.73 1.98
C ASN A 348 -14.15 10.20 1.90
N ASN A 349 -13.32 9.64 1.03
CA ASN A 349 -13.22 8.19 0.82
C ASN A 349 -14.60 7.54 0.64
N GLY A 350 -15.46 8.18 -0.18
CA GLY A 350 -16.79 7.67 -0.47
C GLY A 350 -17.90 7.99 0.52
N ARG A 351 -17.60 8.64 1.65
CA ARG A 351 -18.60 8.97 2.69
C ARG A 351 -19.15 10.37 2.51
N LEU A 352 -20.46 10.51 2.33
CA LEU A 352 -21.11 11.81 2.22
C LEU A 352 -22.21 11.95 3.30
N PRO A 353 -22.21 13.04 4.08
CA PRO A 353 -23.33 13.36 4.94
C PRO A 353 -24.62 13.60 4.14
N ARG A 354 -25.74 13.06 4.63
CA ARG A 354 -27.05 13.12 3.95
C ARG A 354 -27.47 14.53 3.53
N ALA A 355 -27.30 15.50 4.43
CA ALA A 355 -27.66 16.90 4.17
C ALA A 355 -26.89 17.54 2.99
N VAL A 356 -25.69 17.05 2.67
CA VAL A 356 -24.93 17.52 1.51
C VAL A 356 -25.37 16.81 0.24
N LEU A 357 -25.67 15.52 0.33
CA LEU A 357 -26.26 14.76 -0.76
C LEU A 357 -27.59 15.41 -1.20
N ASP A 358 -28.47 15.75 -0.26
CA ASP A 358 -29.77 16.38 -0.52
C ASP A 358 -29.65 17.70 -1.31
N ARG A 359 -28.55 18.44 -1.12
CA ARG A 359 -28.32 19.75 -1.78
C ARG A 359 -27.67 19.63 -3.15
N LEU A 360 -26.88 18.57 -3.36
CA LEU A 360 -26.10 18.37 -4.58
C LEU A 360 -26.81 17.47 -5.60
N LEU A 361 -27.72 16.60 -5.17
CA LEU A 361 -28.60 15.89 -6.10
C LEU A 361 -29.49 16.88 -6.85
N ASP A 362 -29.62 16.64 -8.14
CA ASP A 362 -30.36 17.51 -9.06
C ASP A 362 -30.93 16.68 -10.20
N GLU A 363 -32.16 16.99 -10.60
CA GLU A 363 -32.88 16.27 -11.66
C GLU A 363 -32.19 16.40 -13.02
N GLN A 364 -31.46 17.49 -13.25
CA GLN A 364 -30.76 17.75 -14.51
C GLN A 364 -29.37 17.10 -14.58
N LEU A 365 -28.98 16.27 -13.60
CA LEU A 365 -27.74 15.51 -13.69
C LEU A 365 -27.87 14.41 -14.73
N GLU A 366 -26.99 14.44 -15.73
CA GLU A 366 -26.91 13.42 -16.78
C GLU A 366 -25.91 12.30 -16.47
N GLU A 367 -24.99 12.53 -15.54
CA GLU A 367 -23.91 11.59 -15.23
C GLU A 367 -23.53 11.58 -13.75
N LEU A 368 -23.36 10.39 -13.18
CA LEU A 368 -22.90 10.17 -11.82
C LEU A 368 -21.94 8.97 -11.72
N ASP A 369 -20.84 9.16 -10.99
CA ASP A 369 -19.93 8.08 -10.60
C ASP A 369 -19.94 7.87 -9.09
N LEU A 370 -20.48 6.71 -8.68
CA LEU A 370 -20.66 6.32 -7.29
C LEU A 370 -19.85 5.07 -6.94
N ILE A 371 -18.81 4.74 -7.71
CA ILE A 371 -18.04 3.49 -7.53
C ILE A 371 -17.43 3.37 -6.12
N SER A 372 -16.95 4.49 -5.58
CA SER A 372 -16.28 4.56 -4.28
C SER A 372 -17.22 4.91 -3.14
N CYS A 373 -18.53 5.12 -3.39
CA CYS A 373 -19.48 5.55 -2.37
C CYS A 373 -19.87 4.41 -1.42
N GLU A 374 -19.91 4.69 -0.12
CA GLU A 374 -20.44 3.77 0.91
C GLU A 374 -21.92 4.07 1.21
N PHE A 375 -22.75 4.15 0.17
CA PHE A 375 -24.18 4.48 0.29
C PHE A 375 -25.01 3.28 0.79
N ASN A 376 -26.02 3.56 1.61
CA ASN A 376 -27.05 2.58 1.98
C ASN A 376 -28.20 2.56 0.94
N GLU A 377 -29.14 1.61 1.07
CA GLU A 377 -30.25 1.48 0.10
C GLU A 377 -31.15 2.73 0.04
N ALA A 378 -31.31 3.46 1.15
CA ALA A 378 -32.12 4.68 1.18
C ALA A 378 -31.44 5.87 0.48
N ASP A 379 -30.10 5.94 0.50
CA ASP A 379 -29.34 6.93 -0.25
C ASP A 379 -29.51 6.70 -1.76
N TYR A 380 -29.35 5.44 -2.21
CA TYR A 380 -29.53 5.07 -3.61
C TYR A 380 -30.98 5.26 -4.09
N HIS A 381 -31.97 4.97 -3.23
CA HIS A 381 -33.36 5.18 -3.60
C HIS A 381 -33.65 6.66 -3.82
N GLN A 382 -33.19 7.54 -2.93
CA GLN A 382 -33.37 8.98 -3.11
C GLN A 382 -32.68 9.46 -4.39
N LEU A 383 -31.42 9.03 -4.61
CA LEU A 383 -30.68 9.38 -5.82
C LEU A 383 -31.45 8.96 -7.08
N ALA A 384 -31.96 7.74 -7.10
CA ALA A 384 -32.76 7.24 -8.21
C ALA A 384 -34.04 8.06 -8.44
N THR A 385 -34.71 8.52 -7.38
CA THR A 385 -35.93 9.32 -7.48
C THR A 385 -35.68 10.79 -7.81
N THR A 386 -34.52 11.33 -7.43
CA THR A 386 -34.18 12.75 -7.64
C THR A 386 -33.49 12.97 -8.99
N CYS A 387 -32.52 12.12 -9.34
CA CYS A 387 -31.77 12.21 -10.60
C CYS A 387 -32.44 11.28 -11.63
N THR A 388 -33.41 11.80 -12.37
CA THR A 388 -34.23 11.03 -13.34
C THR A 388 -33.77 11.16 -14.79
N LYS A 389 -32.85 12.09 -15.08
CA LYS A 389 -32.28 12.32 -16.42
C LYS A 389 -30.90 11.70 -16.62
N LEU A 390 -30.52 10.71 -15.81
CA LEU A 390 -29.21 10.08 -15.94
C LEU A 390 -29.09 9.33 -17.27
N ARG A 391 -28.03 9.66 -18.01
CA ARG A 391 -27.59 8.96 -19.23
C ARG A 391 -26.42 8.04 -18.93
N ARG A 392 -25.54 8.40 -17.99
CA ARG A 392 -24.39 7.59 -17.57
C ARG A 392 -24.39 7.40 -16.07
N LEU A 393 -24.29 6.16 -15.62
CA LEU A 393 -24.27 5.85 -14.20
C LEU A 393 -23.27 4.75 -13.89
N THR A 394 -22.40 5.03 -12.93
CA THR A 394 -21.49 4.04 -12.35
C THR A 394 -21.88 3.77 -10.90
N LEU A 395 -22.06 2.49 -10.57
CA LEU A 395 -22.42 2.00 -9.25
C LEU A 395 -21.33 1.11 -8.67
N GLY A 396 -21.01 1.31 -7.39
CA GLY A 396 -20.16 0.43 -6.58
C GLY A 396 -20.90 -0.81 -6.07
N ALA A 397 -20.64 -1.27 -4.85
CA ALA A 397 -21.27 -2.47 -4.29
C ALA A 397 -22.82 -2.37 -4.18
N THR A 398 -23.55 -2.98 -5.12
CA THR A 398 -25.04 -2.85 -5.22
C THR A 398 -25.82 -4.10 -4.77
N THR A 399 -27.15 -3.97 -4.67
CA THR A 399 -28.12 -5.07 -4.54
C THR A 399 -29.14 -5.03 -5.69
N ASP A 400 -29.92 -6.10 -5.86
CA ASP A 400 -31.02 -6.14 -6.84
C ASP A 400 -32.05 -5.02 -6.60
N GLY A 401 -32.29 -4.66 -5.33
CA GLY A 401 -33.21 -3.58 -4.96
C GLY A 401 -32.72 -2.21 -5.43
N ILE A 402 -31.43 -1.92 -5.25
CA ILE A 402 -30.80 -0.68 -5.72
C ILE A 402 -30.89 -0.59 -7.24
N VAL A 403 -30.53 -1.65 -7.97
CA VAL A 403 -30.60 -1.65 -9.43
C VAL A 403 -32.04 -1.45 -9.89
N LYS A 404 -33.01 -2.12 -9.26
CA LYS A 404 -34.43 -1.91 -9.55
C LYS A 404 -34.82 -0.44 -9.38
N ALA A 405 -34.52 0.17 -8.23
CA ALA A 405 -34.87 1.55 -7.95
C ALA A 405 -34.30 2.52 -9.00
N VAL A 406 -33.04 2.33 -9.40
CA VAL A 406 -32.37 3.14 -10.41
C VAL A 406 -33.04 3.01 -11.78
N VAL A 407 -33.16 1.77 -12.29
CA VAL A 407 -33.61 1.55 -13.68
C VAL A 407 -35.10 1.83 -13.88
N THR A 408 -35.92 1.77 -12.83
CA THR A 408 -37.35 2.14 -12.93
C THR A 408 -37.59 3.65 -12.97
N HIS A 409 -36.61 4.49 -12.62
CA HIS A 409 -36.73 5.95 -12.65
C HIS A 409 -35.83 6.60 -13.72
N ASN A 410 -34.92 5.84 -14.34
CA ASN A 410 -33.94 6.33 -15.32
C ASN A 410 -33.98 5.52 -16.62
N HIS A 411 -35.05 5.69 -17.40
CA HIS A 411 -35.26 4.96 -18.65
C HIS A 411 -34.34 5.38 -19.81
N ASN A 412 -33.71 6.56 -19.70
CA ASN A 412 -32.83 7.14 -20.71
C ASN A 412 -31.34 6.77 -20.52
N LEU A 413 -31.04 5.79 -19.66
CA LEU A 413 -29.67 5.32 -19.46
C LEU A 413 -29.06 4.77 -20.76
N GLU A 414 -27.93 5.34 -21.14
CA GLU A 414 -27.09 4.95 -22.28
C GLU A 414 -25.87 4.14 -21.81
N GLU A 415 -25.33 4.44 -20.62
CA GLU A 415 -24.25 3.69 -20.00
C GLU A 415 -24.58 3.33 -18.56
N LEU A 416 -24.47 2.04 -18.26
CA LEU A 416 -24.59 1.53 -16.89
C LEU A 416 -23.38 0.67 -16.57
N SER A 417 -22.63 1.07 -15.55
CA SER A 417 -21.50 0.33 -15.03
C SER A 417 -21.75 -0.10 -13.59
N ILE A 418 -21.63 -1.40 -13.31
CA ILE A 418 -21.83 -1.97 -11.97
C ILE A 418 -20.58 -2.74 -11.56
N TYR A 419 -19.92 -2.26 -10.51
CA TYR A 419 -18.66 -2.79 -10.00
C TYR A 419 -18.84 -3.51 -8.65
N CYS A 420 -18.19 -4.67 -8.47
CA CYS A 420 -18.01 -5.33 -7.17
C CYS A 420 -19.33 -5.67 -6.43
N SER A 421 -20.29 -6.31 -7.10
CA SER A 421 -21.51 -6.78 -6.43
C SER A 421 -21.63 -8.30 -6.35
N SER A 422 -21.25 -8.86 -5.19
CA SER A 422 -21.51 -10.27 -4.84
C SER A 422 -23.00 -10.55 -4.59
N LYS A 423 -23.80 -9.50 -4.35
CA LYS A 423 -25.23 -9.60 -4.05
C LYS A 423 -26.11 -9.55 -5.29
N LEU A 424 -25.66 -8.91 -6.37
CA LEU A 424 -26.38 -8.76 -7.64
C LEU A 424 -26.66 -10.12 -8.31
N SER A 425 -27.90 -10.32 -8.75
CA SER A 425 -28.36 -11.55 -9.40
C SER A 425 -28.82 -11.32 -10.85
N SER A 426 -29.04 -12.42 -11.58
CA SER A 426 -29.66 -12.37 -12.92
C SER A 426 -31.03 -11.70 -12.95
N ARG A 427 -31.75 -11.53 -11.82
CA ARG A 427 -33.04 -10.82 -11.79
C ARG A 427 -32.85 -9.32 -12.04
N ALA A 428 -31.85 -8.71 -11.42
CA ALA A 428 -31.54 -7.29 -11.64
C ALA A 428 -31.13 -7.00 -13.09
N ILE A 429 -30.32 -7.87 -13.70
CA ILE A 429 -29.91 -7.71 -15.10
C ILE A 429 -31.09 -7.84 -16.07
N LYS A 430 -32.09 -8.66 -15.76
CA LYS A 430 -33.34 -8.68 -16.54
C LYS A 430 -34.12 -7.37 -16.40
N LEU A 431 -34.18 -6.80 -15.20
CA LEU A 431 -34.82 -5.50 -14.99
C LEU A 431 -34.13 -4.39 -15.79
N VAL A 432 -32.79 -4.39 -15.87
CA VAL A 432 -32.03 -3.47 -16.75
C VAL A 432 -32.49 -3.65 -18.20
N ALA A 433 -32.58 -4.88 -18.69
CA ALA A 433 -33.03 -5.18 -20.05
C ALA A 433 -34.49 -4.77 -20.32
N GLU A 434 -35.34 -4.78 -19.29
CA GLU A 434 -36.76 -4.40 -19.39
C GLU A 434 -36.97 -2.88 -19.38
N HIS A 435 -36.15 -2.12 -18.64
CA HIS A 435 -36.40 -0.69 -18.39
C HIS A 435 -35.43 0.27 -19.10
N CYS A 436 -34.31 -0.23 -19.66
CA CYS A 436 -33.28 0.58 -20.33
C CYS A 436 -33.05 0.13 -21.79
N PRO A 437 -34.01 0.36 -22.72
CA PRO A 437 -33.89 -0.07 -24.12
C PRO A 437 -32.83 0.72 -24.92
N ASN A 438 -32.50 1.93 -24.49
CA ASN A 438 -31.53 2.83 -25.13
C ASN A 438 -30.08 2.56 -24.72
N LEU A 439 -29.84 1.51 -23.92
CA LEU A 439 -28.52 1.20 -23.39
C LEU A 439 -27.53 0.88 -24.51
N GLN A 440 -26.44 1.64 -24.56
CA GLN A 440 -25.34 1.51 -25.51
C GLN A 440 -24.13 0.79 -24.88
N VAL A 441 -23.93 0.98 -23.57
CA VAL A 441 -22.79 0.44 -22.83
C VAL A 441 -23.28 -0.23 -21.55
N LEU A 442 -22.90 -1.49 -21.36
CA LEU A 442 -23.17 -2.23 -20.11
C LEU A 442 -21.88 -2.85 -19.59
N LYS A 443 -21.43 -2.43 -18.40
CA LYS A 443 -20.24 -2.98 -17.75
C LYS A 443 -20.61 -3.64 -16.43
N LEU A 444 -20.30 -4.94 -16.29
CA LEU A 444 -20.61 -5.75 -15.12
C LEU A 444 -19.31 -6.40 -14.63
N LYS A 445 -18.88 -6.06 -13.40
CA LYS A 445 -17.61 -6.55 -12.83
C LYS A 445 -17.82 -7.48 -11.63
N CYS A 446 -17.15 -8.64 -11.65
CA CYS A 446 -17.00 -9.60 -10.54
C CYS A 446 -18.32 -10.15 -9.96
N SER A 447 -19.32 -10.48 -10.79
CA SER A 447 -20.55 -11.11 -10.30
C SER A 447 -20.54 -12.64 -10.43
N GLU A 448 -20.76 -13.33 -9.31
CA GLU A 448 -20.82 -14.80 -9.28
C GLU A 448 -22.20 -15.38 -9.64
N LYS A 449 -23.23 -14.53 -9.80
CA LYS A 449 -24.62 -14.95 -10.00
C LYS A 449 -25.17 -14.67 -11.40
N ILE A 450 -24.49 -13.84 -12.20
CA ILE A 450 -24.94 -13.51 -13.56
C ILE A 450 -24.69 -14.70 -14.51
N THR A 451 -25.70 -15.04 -15.31
CA THR A 451 -25.68 -16.20 -16.21
C THR A 451 -25.82 -15.79 -17.66
N ASP A 452 -25.46 -16.68 -18.59
CA ASP A 452 -25.67 -16.49 -20.02
C ASP A 452 -27.13 -16.14 -20.37
N LYS A 453 -28.11 -16.73 -19.66
CA LYS A 453 -29.55 -16.48 -19.91
C LYS A 453 -29.94 -15.02 -19.64
N SER A 454 -29.39 -14.41 -18.58
CA SER A 454 -29.63 -12.98 -18.33
C SER A 454 -28.98 -12.09 -19.39
N ILE A 455 -27.77 -12.45 -19.84
CA ILE A 455 -27.07 -11.67 -20.87
C ILE A 455 -27.76 -11.80 -22.24
N ASP A 456 -28.23 -12.99 -22.61
CA ASP A 456 -29.05 -13.18 -23.81
C ASP A 456 -30.34 -12.34 -23.76
N THR A 457 -30.91 -12.12 -22.57
CA THR A 457 -32.08 -11.22 -22.41
C THR A 457 -31.70 -9.77 -22.70
N VAL A 458 -30.55 -9.29 -22.18
CA VAL A 458 -30.03 -7.95 -22.48
C VAL A 458 -29.75 -7.79 -23.97
N LEU A 459 -29.03 -8.73 -24.58
CA LEU A 459 -28.68 -8.67 -26.00
C LEU A 459 -29.93 -8.67 -26.92
N ARG A 460 -31.04 -9.25 -26.46
CA ARG A 460 -32.31 -9.24 -27.21
C ARG A 460 -33.09 -7.93 -27.03
N ASN A 461 -33.08 -7.34 -25.85
CA ASN A 461 -33.92 -6.18 -25.50
C ASN A 461 -33.21 -4.82 -25.59
N CYS A 462 -31.88 -4.77 -25.68
CA CYS A 462 -31.09 -3.54 -25.85
C CYS A 462 -30.46 -3.50 -27.26
N PRO A 463 -31.20 -3.09 -28.31
CA PRO A 463 -30.75 -3.17 -29.71
C PRO A 463 -29.61 -2.19 -30.07
N HIS A 464 -29.39 -1.17 -29.24
CA HIS A 464 -28.33 -0.16 -29.41
C HIS A 464 -27.05 -0.50 -28.64
N LEU A 465 -27.00 -1.66 -27.96
CA LEU A 465 -25.85 -2.08 -27.18
C LEU A 465 -24.65 -2.32 -28.10
N ARG A 466 -23.63 -1.48 -27.97
CA ARG A 466 -22.37 -1.53 -28.72
C ARG A 466 -21.20 -2.03 -27.87
N GLU A 467 -21.26 -1.85 -26.55
CA GLU A 467 -20.21 -2.28 -25.63
C GLU A 467 -20.78 -3.12 -24.50
N LEU A 468 -20.20 -4.30 -24.30
CA LEU A 468 -20.54 -5.20 -23.22
C LEU A 468 -19.29 -5.67 -22.49
N SER A 469 -19.20 -5.40 -21.18
CA SER A 469 -18.18 -5.94 -20.30
C SER A 469 -18.79 -6.86 -19.26
N LEU A 470 -18.27 -8.09 -19.17
CA LEU A 470 -18.67 -9.13 -18.21
C LEU A 470 -17.48 -9.54 -17.33
N PHE A 471 -16.55 -8.61 -17.09
CA PHE A 471 -15.30 -8.86 -16.36
C PHE A 471 -15.54 -9.67 -15.07
N GLY A 472 -14.89 -10.82 -14.90
CA GLY A 472 -14.97 -11.63 -13.69
C GLY A 472 -16.32 -12.31 -13.44
N CYS A 473 -17.22 -12.36 -14.42
CA CYS A 473 -18.51 -13.05 -14.30
C CYS A 473 -18.34 -14.56 -14.54
N LYS A 474 -17.93 -15.31 -13.50
CA LYS A 474 -17.52 -16.73 -13.57
C LYS A 474 -18.57 -17.70 -14.16
N LYS A 475 -19.87 -17.38 -14.06
CA LYS A 475 -20.96 -18.21 -14.60
C LYS A 475 -21.24 -17.99 -16.10
N ILE A 476 -20.53 -17.07 -16.76
CA ILE A 476 -20.62 -16.87 -18.20
C ILE A 476 -19.83 -17.96 -18.93
N LYS A 477 -20.53 -18.83 -19.67
CA LYS A 477 -19.96 -19.94 -20.44
C LYS A 477 -19.90 -19.68 -21.95
N GLY A 478 -20.42 -18.55 -22.42
CA GLY A 478 -20.44 -18.13 -23.82
C GLY A 478 -21.66 -18.63 -24.62
N THR A 479 -22.66 -19.17 -23.94
CA THR A 479 -23.90 -19.66 -24.58
C THR A 479 -24.91 -18.55 -24.87
N ALA A 480 -24.75 -17.37 -24.26
CA ALA A 480 -25.57 -16.18 -24.54
C ALA A 480 -25.53 -15.76 -26.01
N PHE A 481 -24.42 -16.06 -26.70
CA PHE A 481 -24.21 -15.69 -28.10
C PHE A 481 -24.76 -16.73 -29.09
N ARG A 482 -25.25 -17.89 -28.62
CA ARG A 482 -25.70 -18.99 -29.49
C ARG A 482 -26.85 -18.58 -30.39
N THR A 483 -27.76 -17.76 -29.86
CA THR A 483 -28.95 -17.25 -30.57
C THR A 483 -28.60 -16.40 -31.79
N PHE A 484 -27.40 -15.81 -31.82
CA PHE A 484 -26.87 -15.03 -32.96
C PHE A 484 -26.19 -15.91 -34.03
N VAL A 485 -25.88 -17.17 -33.69
CA VAL A 485 -25.35 -18.17 -34.64
C VAL A 485 -26.49 -19.00 -35.26
N SER A 486 -27.51 -19.35 -34.47
CA SER A 486 -28.57 -20.29 -34.85
C SER A 486 -29.74 -19.62 -35.57
N GLY A 487 -29.59 -19.37 -36.87
CA GLY A 487 -30.70 -19.12 -37.80
C GLY A 487 -30.63 -20.10 -38.97
N LYS A 488 -31.69 -20.89 -39.21
CA LYS A 488 -31.75 -21.88 -40.31
C LYS A 488 -31.72 -21.23 -41.71
N THR A 489 -31.91 -19.91 -41.81
CA THR A 489 -31.81 -19.11 -43.03
C THR A 489 -31.11 -17.78 -42.74
N ALA A 490 -30.37 -17.22 -43.71
CA ALA A 490 -29.65 -15.95 -43.57
C ALA A 490 -30.58 -14.76 -43.20
N SER A 491 -31.84 -14.81 -43.64
CA SER A 491 -32.88 -13.81 -43.36
C SER A 491 -33.41 -13.80 -41.91
N LYS A 492 -33.12 -14.82 -41.09
CA LYS A 492 -33.56 -14.90 -39.67
C LYS A 492 -32.40 -14.74 -38.67
N LYS A 493 -31.16 -14.54 -39.12
CA LYS A 493 -30.02 -14.29 -38.24
C LYS A 493 -30.04 -12.83 -37.80
N ARG A 494 -30.22 -12.59 -36.49
CA ARG A 494 -30.04 -11.25 -35.91
C ARG A 494 -28.53 -10.98 -35.80
N PRO A 495 -27.99 -9.91 -36.40
CA PRO A 495 -26.57 -9.60 -36.27
C PRO A 495 -26.25 -9.16 -34.84
N LEU A 496 -25.12 -9.62 -34.31
CA LEU A 496 -24.59 -9.12 -33.05
C LEU A 496 -23.97 -7.74 -33.33
N ARG A 497 -24.61 -6.66 -32.87
CA ARG A 497 -24.19 -5.28 -33.13
C ARG A 497 -23.12 -4.75 -32.16
N LEU A 498 -22.48 -5.65 -31.42
CA LEU A 498 -21.42 -5.27 -30.49
C LEU A 498 -20.18 -4.84 -31.27
N GLN A 499 -19.60 -3.71 -30.86
CA GLN A 499 -18.32 -3.21 -31.31
C GLN A 499 -17.22 -3.53 -30.29
N SER A 500 -17.56 -3.62 -29.00
CA SER A 500 -16.62 -3.86 -27.91
C SER A 500 -17.13 -4.96 -26.98
N LEU A 501 -16.27 -5.93 -26.68
CA LEU A 501 -16.61 -7.06 -25.82
C LEU A 501 -15.47 -7.37 -24.85
N ASN A 502 -15.75 -7.30 -23.55
CA ASN A 502 -14.81 -7.70 -22.49
C ASN A 502 -15.32 -8.95 -21.76
N LEU A 503 -14.60 -10.05 -21.91
CA LEU A 503 -14.89 -11.34 -21.27
C LEU A 503 -13.75 -11.78 -20.34
N SER A 504 -12.93 -10.82 -19.91
CA SER A 504 -11.82 -11.07 -19.00
C SER A 504 -12.31 -11.72 -17.71
N TYR A 505 -11.59 -12.74 -17.25
CA TYR A 505 -11.88 -13.55 -16.08
C TYR A 505 -13.25 -14.26 -16.10
N CYS A 506 -13.83 -14.50 -17.28
CA CYS A 506 -14.97 -15.39 -17.45
C CYS A 506 -14.51 -16.84 -17.66
N GLU A 507 -15.31 -17.82 -17.21
CA GLU A 507 -15.02 -19.25 -17.41
C GLU A 507 -15.72 -19.79 -18.68
N LEU A 508 -15.35 -19.26 -19.84
CA LEU A 508 -15.94 -19.69 -21.10
C LEU A 508 -15.74 -21.20 -21.33
N SER A 509 -16.74 -21.84 -21.95
CA SER A 509 -16.61 -23.23 -22.42
C SER A 509 -15.96 -23.28 -23.80
N LYS A 510 -15.34 -24.41 -24.19
CA LYS A 510 -14.87 -24.63 -25.57
C LYS A 510 -15.97 -24.36 -26.63
N LYS A 511 -17.21 -24.76 -26.32
CA LYS A 511 -18.37 -24.49 -27.18
C LYS A 511 -18.70 -22.99 -27.24
N GLY A 512 -18.55 -22.28 -26.13
CA GLY A 512 -18.68 -20.83 -26.05
C GLY A 512 -17.67 -20.11 -26.94
N PHE A 513 -16.39 -20.52 -26.89
CA PHE A 513 -15.34 -20.02 -27.77
C PHE A 513 -15.67 -20.19 -29.26
N LYS A 514 -16.04 -21.41 -29.67
CA LYS A 514 -16.48 -21.69 -31.05
C LYS A 514 -17.73 -20.90 -31.46
N THR A 515 -18.56 -20.50 -30.50
CA THR A 515 -19.75 -19.67 -30.76
C THR A 515 -19.35 -18.22 -30.95
N LEU A 516 -18.47 -17.70 -30.09
CA LEU A 516 -17.91 -16.34 -30.17
C LEU A 516 -17.16 -16.10 -31.48
N ALA A 517 -16.30 -17.04 -31.90
CA ALA A 517 -15.56 -16.97 -33.16
C ALA A 517 -16.49 -16.78 -34.39
N LYS A 518 -17.75 -17.19 -34.29
CA LYS A 518 -18.74 -17.06 -35.39
C LYS A 518 -19.47 -15.72 -35.40
N VAL A 519 -19.32 -14.90 -34.37
CA VAL A 519 -20.10 -13.65 -34.18
C VAL A 519 -19.21 -12.42 -33.89
N CYS A 520 -17.90 -12.59 -33.85
CA CYS A 520 -16.94 -11.55 -33.47
C CYS A 520 -16.30 -10.82 -34.66
N SER A 521 -16.72 -11.08 -35.90
CA SER A 521 -16.12 -10.49 -37.12
C SER A 521 -16.17 -8.97 -37.16
N ASP A 522 -17.20 -8.39 -36.54
CA ASP A 522 -17.47 -6.95 -36.58
C ASP A 522 -16.96 -6.25 -35.32
N LEU A 523 -16.32 -6.98 -34.39
CA LEU A 523 -15.74 -6.38 -33.19
C LEU A 523 -14.55 -5.49 -33.57
N GLN A 524 -14.53 -4.31 -32.94
CA GLN A 524 -13.43 -3.37 -32.97
C GLN A 524 -12.58 -3.46 -31.69
N SER A 525 -13.18 -3.91 -30.58
CA SER A 525 -12.48 -4.09 -29.31
C SER A 525 -12.80 -5.45 -28.68
N LEU A 526 -11.75 -6.15 -28.25
CA LEU A 526 -11.86 -7.42 -27.54
C LEU A 526 -10.89 -7.43 -26.36
N ASN A 527 -11.44 -7.63 -25.15
CA ASN A 527 -10.64 -7.81 -23.95
C ASN A 527 -10.84 -9.23 -23.42
N PHE A 528 -9.74 -9.96 -23.27
CA PHE A 528 -9.77 -11.36 -22.86
C PHE A 528 -8.59 -11.74 -21.97
N SER A 529 -8.91 -12.10 -20.73
CA SER A 529 -7.97 -12.64 -19.73
C SER A 529 -8.51 -13.96 -19.19
N PRO A 530 -7.90 -15.13 -19.44
CA PRO A 530 -8.40 -16.39 -18.91
C PRO A 530 -8.17 -16.51 -17.40
N LEU A 531 -9.08 -17.18 -16.69
CA LEU A 531 -8.83 -17.60 -15.30
C LEU A 531 -7.82 -18.77 -15.30
N SER A 532 -6.71 -18.63 -14.57
CA SER A 532 -5.63 -19.64 -14.50
C SER A 532 -6.07 -21.02 -14.00
N THR A 533 -7.25 -21.11 -13.36
CA THR A 533 -7.77 -22.33 -12.72
C THR A 533 -8.67 -23.18 -13.60
N SER A 534 -9.05 -22.74 -14.81
CA SER A 534 -9.90 -23.53 -15.73
C SER A 534 -9.11 -24.10 -16.91
N PHE A 535 -8.43 -25.22 -16.68
CA PHE A 535 -7.56 -26.00 -17.60
C PHE A 535 -8.27 -26.61 -18.85
N LYS A 536 -9.20 -25.89 -19.50
CA LYS A 536 -9.97 -26.42 -20.65
C LYS A 536 -9.84 -25.66 -21.96
N ILE A 537 -9.12 -24.54 -22.04
CA ILE A 537 -8.97 -23.75 -23.27
C ILE A 537 -7.49 -23.73 -23.64
N THR A 538 -7.16 -24.03 -24.89
CA THR A 538 -5.78 -24.00 -25.41
C THR A 538 -5.47 -22.67 -26.10
N SER A 539 -4.19 -22.36 -26.32
CA SER A 539 -3.75 -21.26 -27.19
C SER A 539 -4.38 -21.35 -28.58
N GLY A 540 -4.51 -22.56 -29.14
CA GLY A 540 -5.17 -22.82 -30.42
C GLY A 540 -6.64 -22.39 -30.47
N ASP A 541 -7.40 -22.56 -29.38
CA ASP A 541 -8.80 -22.08 -29.31
C ASP A 541 -8.86 -20.53 -29.38
N PHE A 542 -7.85 -19.86 -28.81
CA PHE A 542 -7.76 -18.39 -28.84
C PHE A 542 -7.26 -17.88 -30.20
N ILE A 543 -6.29 -18.55 -30.82
CA ILE A 543 -5.84 -18.27 -32.19
C ILE A 543 -7.03 -18.31 -33.16
N GLN A 544 -7.90 -19.31 -33.05
CA GLN A 544 -9.12 -19.40 -33.88
C GLN A 544 -10.07 -18.22 -33.66
N LEU A 545 -10.13 -17.66 -32.44
CA LEU A 545 -10.93 -16.47 -32.18
C LEU A 545 -10.31 -15.24 -32.86
N ILE A 546 -8.99 -15.03 -32.71
CA ILE A 546 -8.27 -13.91 -33.32
C ILE A 546 -8.35 -13.94 -34.85
N GLN A 547 -8.27 -15.12 -35.45
CA GLN A 547 -8.45 -15.33 -36.90
C GLN A 547 -9.74 -14.76 -37.46
N CYS A 548 -10.79 -14.68 -36.64
CA CYS A 548 -12.08 -14.13 -37.03
C CYS A 548 -12.20 -12.62 -36.77
N CYS A 549 -11.21 -11.97 -36.18
CA CYS A 549 -11.29 -10.61 -35.63
C CYS A 549 -10.39 -9.61 -36.39
N ALA A 550 -10.48 -9.58 -37.73
CA ALA A 550 -9.62 -8.73 -38.57
C ALA A 550 -9.87 -7.20 -38.39
N ASN A 551 -11.05 -6.82 -37.90
CA ASN A 551 -11.45 -5.42 -37.72
C ASN A 551 -11.05 -4.82 -36.36
N LEU A 552 -10.31 -5.57 -35.53
CA LEU A 552 -9.90 -5.08 -34.21
C LEU A 552 -8.99 -3.85 -34.33
N THR A 553 -9.37 -2.81 -33.61
CA THR A 553 -8.57 -1.63 -33.32
C THR A 553 -8.00 -1.68 -31.91
N THR A 554 -8.67 -2.36 -30.98
CA THR A 554 -8.21 -2.53 -29.60
C THR A 554 -8.19 -4.00 -29.20
N LEU A 555 -7.07 -4.44 -28.63
CA LEU A 555 -6.91 -5.80 -28.10
C LEU A 555 -6.25 -5.74 -26.73
N ASP A 556 -6.91 -6.32 -25.73
CA ASP A 556 -6.40 -6.40 -24.37
C ASP A 556 -6.23 -7.87 -23.96
N LEU A 557 -4.98 -8.27 -23.82
CA LEU A 557 -4.52 -9.60 -23.38
C LEU A 557 -3.87 -9.52 -21.99
N SER A 558 -4.20 -8.52 -21.20
CA SER A 558 -3.71 -8.37 -19.82
C SER A 558 -4.03 -9.64 -19.02
N ASN A 559 -3.05 -10.26 -18.36
CA ASN A 559 -3.13 -11.50 -17.57
C ASN A 559 -3.33 -12.80 -18.38
N TYR A 560 -3.02 -12.77 -19.67
CA TYR A 560 -2.85 -13.99 -20.46
C TYR A 560 -1.43 -14.56 -20.22
N HIS A 561 -1.32 -15.82 -19.81
CA HIS A 561 -0.06 -16.40 -19.30
C HIS A 561 0.54 -17.54 -20.14
N PHE A 562 -0.06 -17.91 -21.28
CA PHE A 562 0.30 -19.13 -22.02
C PHE A 562 0.66 -18.84 -23.47
N GLU A 563 1.85 -19.19 -23.95
CA GLU A 563 2.22 -19.09 -25.38
C GLU A 563 1.95 -17.71 -26.01
N MET A 564 2.24 -16.62 -25.30
CA MET A 564 1.95 -15.24 -25.74
C MET A 564 2.52 -14.95 -27.15
N ASP A 565 3.75 -15.38 -27.44
CA ASP A 565 4.38 -15.15 -28.74
C ASP A 565 3.60 -15.79 -29.91
N ALA A 566 2.97 -16.95 -29.70
CA ALA A 566 2.15 -17.59 -30.73
C ALA A 566 0.86 -16.79 -31.00
N ILE A 567 0.26 -16.21 -29.95
CA ILE A 567 -0.89 -15.31 -30.08
C ILE A 567 -0.48 -14.02 -30.79
N LEU A 568 0.63 -13.41 -30.39
CA LEU A 568 1.16 -12.19 -31.01
C LEU A 568 1.47 -12.42 -32.50
N LEU A 569 2.02 -13.58 -32.86
CA LEU A 569 2.24 -13.93 -34.26
C LEU A 569 0.94 -14.06 -35.07
N GLU A 570 -0.15 -14.50 -34.46
CA GLU A 570 -1.45 -14.50 -35.14
C GLU A 570 -2.03 -13.08 -35.23
N VAL A 571 -1.93 -12.29 -34.16
CA VAL A 571 -2.36 -10.88 -34.15
C VAL A 571 -1.65 -10.09 -35.24
N SER A 572 -0.35 -10.31 -35.46
CA SER A 572 0.41 -9.62 -36.53
C SER A 572 -0.08 -9.98 -37.94
N LYS A 573 -0.59 -11.20 -38.13
CA LYS A 573 -1.15 -11.66 -39.42
C LYS A 573 -2.55 -11.10 -39.66
N THR A 574 -3.39 -11.10 -38.63
CA THR A 574 -4.83 -10.84 -38.77
C THR A 574 -5.23 -9.39 -38.47
N CYS A 575 -4.72 -8.79 -37.41
CA CYS A 575 -5.21 -7.53 -36.85
C CYS A 575 -4.32 -6.33 -37.25
N LYS A 576 -4.09 -6.12 -38.54
CA LYS A 576 -3.20 -5.04 -39.04
C LYS A 576 -3.70 -3.62 -38.74
N GLY A 577 -4.99 -3.47 -38.45
CA GLY A 577 -5.64 -2.19 -38.11
C GLY A 577 -5.49 -1.77 -36.65
N LEU A 578 -4.76 -2.52 -35.84
CA LEU A 578 -4.69 -2.31 -34.40
C LEU A 578 -4.08 -0.94 -34.04
N SER A 579 -4.80 -0.18 -33.21
CA SER A 579 -4.37 1.11 -32.66
C SER A 579 -4.05 1.03 -31.16
N SER A 580 -4.56 0.02 -30.44
CA SER A 580 -4.30 -0.20 -29.02
C SER A 580 -4.05 -1.67 -28.73
N LEU A 581 -2.91 -1.96 -28.08
CA LEU A 581 -2.54 -3.30 -27.64
C LEU A 581 -2.06 -3.27 -26.18
N LEU A 582 -2.71 -4.07 -25.33
CA LEU A 582 -2.38 -4.18 -23.91
C LEU A 582 -1.99 -5.62 -23.56
N LEU A 583 -0.79 -5.81 -23.01
CA LEU A 583 -0.18 -7.11 -22.75
C LEU A 583 0.30 -7.18 -21.30
N ASP A 584 -0.21 -8.09 -20.47
CA ASP A 584 0.34 -8.29 -19.11
C ASP A 584 0.56 -9.78 -18.91
N GLY A 585 1.77 -10.30 -19.10
CA GLY A 585 1.90 -11.76 -19.14
C GLY A 585 3.33 -12.27 -19.20
N ILE A 586 3.55 -13.39 -18.51
CA ILE A 586 4.78 -14.16 -18.53
C ILE A 586 4.86 -14.91 -19.87
N GLY A 587 6.06 -14.97 -20.46
CA GLY A 587 6.30 -15.73 -21.70
C GLY A 587 6.18 -14.94 -23.00
N MET A 588 6.15 -13.61 -22.93
CA MET A 588 6.37 -12.74 -24.08
C MET A 588 7.87 -12.50 -24.27
N THR A 589 8.35 -12.62 -25.50
CA THR A 589 9.75 -12.33 -25.87
C THR A 589 9.82 -11.27 -26.97
N ASP A 590 11.05 -10.86 -27.31
CA ASP A 590 11.31 -10.01 -28.47
C ASP A 590 10.68 -10.56 -29.76
N TYR A 591 10.62 -11.88 -29.93
CA TYR A 591 10.07 -12.50 -31.14
C TYR A 591 8.60 -12.14 -31.37
N GLY A 592 7.74 -12.36 -30.37
CA GLY A 592 6.31 -12.05 -30.48
C GLY A 592 6.05 -10.56 -30.64
N LEU A 593 6.70 -9.74 -29.82
CA LEU A 593 6.48 -8.29 -29.81
C LEU A 593 6.95 -7.63 -31.10
N GLN A 594 8.13 -8.01 -31.63
CA GLN A 594 8.65 -7.48 -32.89
C GLN A 594 7.73 -7.76 -34.08
N ASN A 595 7.21 -8.99 -34.19
CA ASN A 595 6.29 -9.36 -35.27
C ASN A 595 5.04 -8.47 -35.27
N VAL A 596 4.48 -8.19 -34.09
CA VAL A 596 3.29 -7.34 -33.98
C VAL A 596 3.62 -5.89 -34.32
N VAL A 597 4.66 -5.29 -33.74
CA VAL A 597 4.96 -3.87 -33.99
C VAL A 597 5.41 -3.61 -35.43
N GLN A 598 5.97 -4.61 -36.11
CA GLN A 598 6.30 -4.54 -37.54
C GLN A 598 5.07 -4.50 -38.45
N GLN A 599 3.98 -5.19 -38.08
CA GLN A 599 2.78 -5.31 -38.92
C GLN A 599 1.66 -4.36 -38.50
N CYS A 600 1.54 -4.06 -37.20
CA CYS A 600 0.53 -3.17 -36.62
C CYS A 600 1.09 -1.74 -36.44
N THR A 601 1.55 -1.13 -37.52
CA THR A 601 2.23 0.19 -37.49
C THR A 601 1.32 1.37 -37.12
N LYS A 602 0.00 1.14 -37.06
CA LYS A 602 -1.02 2.13 -36.64
C LYS A 602 -1.18 2.23 -35.12
N LEU A 603 -0.38 1.51 -34.35
CA LEU A 603 -0.42 1.53 -32.89
C LEU A 603 -0.22 2.95 -32.35
N GLN A 604 -1.19 3.39 -31.55
CA GLN A 604 -1.17 4.64 -30.78
C GLN A 604 -1.03 4.37 -29.29
N THR A 605 -1.44 3.20 -28.82
CA THR A 605 -1.31 2.77 -27.42
C THR A 605 -0.68 1.39 -27.36
N LEU A 606 0.42 1.26 -26.62
CA LEU A 606 1.06 -0.02 -26.36
C LEU A 606 1.36 -0.12 -24.87
N ARG A 607 0.88 -1.18 -24.23
CA ARG A 607 1.26 -1.54 -22.86
C ARG A 607 1.84 -2.93 -22.86
N PHE A 608 2.98 -3.10 -22.21
CA PHE A 608 3.40 -4.42 -21.80
C PHE A 608 4.01 -4.47 -20.40
N ARG A 609 3.51 -5.41 -19.58
CA ARG A 609 3.97 -5.67 -18.21
C ARG A 609 4.40 -7.14 -18.08
N TYR A 610 5.42 -7.40 -17.24
CA TYR A 610 5.96 -8.74 -16.98
C TYR A 610 6.65 -9.43 -18.20
N GLY A 611 7.29 -8.66 -19.07
CA GLY A 611 7.99 -9.18 -20.26
C GLY A 611 9.40 -9.71 -19.97
N ASP A 612 9.52 -10.86 -19.31
CA ASP A 612 10.82 -11.45 -18.91
C ASP A 612 11.80 -11.68 -20.08
N GLY A 613 11.30 -11.79 -21.33
CA GLY A 613 12.10 -11.97 -22.55
C GLY A 613 12.15 -10.77 -23.49
N VAL A 614 11.67 -9.60 -23.07
CA VAL A 614 11.68 -8.36 -23.88
C VAL A 614 12.94 -7.55 -23.56
N THR A 615 13.70 -7.20 -24.59
CA THR A 615 14.96 -6.45 -24.46
C THR A 615 14.96 -5.15 -25.26
N ASP A 616 16.09 -4.43 -25.24
CA ASP A 616 16.38 -3.30 -26.13
C ASP A 616 15.95 -3.53 -27.58
N SER A 617 16.09 -4.75 -28.10
CA SER A 617 15.71 -5.08 -29.48
C SER A 617 14.24 -4.80 -29.79
N SER A 618 13.32 -5.10 -28.87
CA SER A 618 11.90 -4.74 -29.04
C SER A 618 11.66 -3.23 -28.98
N LEU A 619 12.34 -2.51 -28.09
CA LEU A 619 12.21 -1.04 -28.02
C LEU A 619 12.71 -0.37 -29.29
N LEU A 620 13.79 -0.88 -29.88
CA LEU A 620 14.30 -0.41 -31.16
C LEU A 620 13.30 -0.69 -32.30
N ALA A 621 12.66 -1.87 -32.31
CA ALA A 621 11.61 -2.17 -33.27
C ALA A 621 10.38 -1.25 -33.09
N ILE A 622 9.96 -0.98 -31.85
CA ILE A 622 8.90 0.00 -31.57
C ILE A 622 9.27 1.37 -32.12
N ALA A 623 10.49 1.84 -31.84
CA ALA A 623 11.00 3.11 -32.34
C ALA A 623 11.03 3.17 -33.87
N GLN A 624 11.29 2.03 -34.53
CA GLN A 624 11.35 1.95 -35.99
C GLN A 624 9.97 1.94 -36.65
N TYR A 625 9.01 1.17 -36.12
CA TYR A 625 7.77 0.85 -36.82
C TYR A 625 6.52 1.53 -36.25
N CYS A 626 6.53 1.97 -34.99
CA CYS A 626 5.38 2.52 -34.26
C CYS A 626 5.60 3.97 -33.82
N THR A 627 6.09 4.83 -34.72
CA THR A 627 6.42 6.24 -34.41
C THR A 627 5.21 7.11 -34.05
N GLY A 628 3.99 6.67 -34.40
CA GLY A 628 2.72 7.32 -34.08
C GLY A 628 2.19 7.06 -32.66
N LEU A 629 2.99 6.42 -31.79
CA LEU A 629 2.60 6.13 -30.42
C LEU A 629 2.31 7.40 -29.62
N LYS A 630 1.18 7.38 -28.89
CA LYS A 630 0.72 8.42 -27.98
C LYS A 630 0.79 7.98 -26.51
N SER A 631 0.64 6.68 -26.24
CA SER A 631 0.73 6.13 -24.88
C SER A 631 1.57 4.85 -24.90
N LEU A 632 2.61 4.82 -24.06
CA LEU A 632 3.48 3.66 -23.89
C LEU A 632 3.62 3.33 -22.41
N THR A 633 3.35 2.08 -22.04
CA THR A 633 3.57 1.58 -20.68
C THR A 633 4.54 0.40 -20.70
N LEU A 634 5.66 0.57 -20.00
CA LEU A 634 6.67 -0.44 -19.73
C LEU A 634 6.71 -0.68 -18.21
N ASP A 635 6.43 -1.91 -17.77
CA ASP A 635 6.52 -2.30 -16.36
C ASP A 635 7.25 -3.65 -16.25
N PHE A 636 8.54 -3.59 -15.89
CA PHE A 636 9.41 -4.76 -15.84
C PHE A 636 9.53 -5.28 -14.41
N TRP A 637 8.72 -6.28 -14.06
CA TRP A 637 8.84 -7.00 -12.79
C TRP A 637 9.70 -8.25 -12.98
N ASN A 638 11.03 -8.14 -12.91
CA ASN A 638 11.91 -9.30 -13.09
C ASN A 638 12.27 -9.96 -11.75
N LYS A 639 11.97 -11.27 -11.63
CA LYS A 639 12.36 -12.14 -10.51
C LYS A 639 13.87 -12.44 -10.47
N PHE A 640 14.58 -12.16 -11.57
CA PHE A 640 15.95 -12.58 -11.84
C PHE A 640 16.96 -11.45 -12.05
N ASN A 641 16.57 -10.19 -11.86
CA ASN A 641 17.50 -9.06 -11.76
C ASN A 641 18.51 -8.94 -12.94
N GLN A 642 18.10 -9.26 -14.17
CA GLN A 642 18.93 -9.06 -15.37
C GLN A 642 18.53 -7.80 -16.14
N LEU A 643 19.53 -7.10 -16.67
CA LEU A 643 19.44 -5.89 -17.47
C LEU A 643 18.70 -6.17 -18.78
N SER A 644 17.40 -5.91 -18.85
CA SER A 644 16.67 -6.10 -20.11
C SER A 644 16.57 -4.84 -20.95
N VAL A 645 16.50 -3.65 -20.33
CA VAL A 645 16.26 -2.37 -21.04
C VAL A 645 17.21 -1.26 -20.61
N SER A 646 17.99 -0.73 -21.55
CA SER A 646 18.96 0.33 -21.31
C SER A 646 18.40 1.74 -21.47
N ASP A 647 19.04 2.71 -20.81
CA ASP A 647 18.79 4.15 -21.03
C ASP A 647 18.90 4.53 -22.53
N ASN A 648 19.80 3.88 -23.29
CA ASN A 648 20.03 4.16 -24.71
C ASN A 648 18.86 3.71 -25.60
N ALA A 649 18.25 2.55 -25.32
CA ALA A 649 17.08 2.11 -26.07
C ALA A 649 15.86 3.00 -25.80
N ILE A 650 15.64 3.39 -24.54
CA ILE A 650 14.58 4.34 -24.18
C ILE A 650 14.82 5.69 -24.85
N LYS A 651 16.06 6.19 -24.86
CA LYS A 651 16.41 7.43 -25.56
C LYS A 651 16.04 7.38 -27.03
N LYS A 652 16.41 6.29 -27.74
CA LYS A 652 16.07 6.11 -29.16
C LYS A 652 14.56 6.05 -29.38
N LEU A 653 13.82 5.39 -28.49
CA LEU A 653 12.37 5.36 -28.53
C LEU A 653 11.76 6.76 -28.36
N LEU A 654 12.20 7.52 -27.36
CA LEU A 654 11.74 8.89 -27.12
C LEU A 654 12.01 9.81 -28.31
N CYS A 655 13.18 9.68 -28.96
CA CYS A 655 13.51 10.44 -30.15
C CYS A 655 12.64 10.08 -31.36
N ALA A 656 12.19 8.83 -31.48
CA ALA A 656 11.37 8.37 -32.59
C ALA A 656 9.86 8.62 -32.40
N CYS A 657 9.36 8.44 -31.18
CA CYS A 657 7.94 8.57 -30.82
C CYS A 657 7.62 9.99 -30.35
N THR A 658 7.76 10.97 -31.23
CA THR A 658 7.62 12.40 -30.87
C THR A 658 6.20 12.82 -30.49
N GLN A 659 5.20 12.00 -30.79
CA GLN A 659 3.79 12.20 -30.44
C GLN A 659 3.41 11.59 -29.08
N LEU A 660 4.39 11.05 -28.33
CA LEU A 660 4.13 10.40 -27.05
C LEU A 660 3.62 11.41 -26.02
N VAL A 661 2.40 11.19 -25.55
CA VAL A 661 1.71 11.99 -24.53
C VAL A 661 1.84 11.35 -23.15
N GLU A 662 1.83 10.02 -23.09
CA GLU A 662 1.92 9.26 -21.85
C GLU A 662 3.05 8.24 -21.92
N LEU A 663 3.92 8.26 -20.92
CA LEU A 663 4.98 7.27 -20.75
C LEU A 663 5.00 6.76 -19.32
N SER A 664 4.94 5.44 -19.17
CA SER A 664 5.24 4.77 -17.91
C SER A 664 6.47 3.90 -18.07
N LEU A 665 7.47 4.14 -17.23
CA LEU A 665 8.67 3.32 -17.06
C LEU A 665 8.71 2.73 -15.64
N CYS A 666 7.55 2.50 -15.04
CA CYS A 666 7.44 1.97 -13.68
C CYS A 666 8.29 0.70 -13.50
N ASN A 667 8.97 0.60 -12.37
CA ASN A 667 9.78 -0.56 -12.00
C ASN A 667 10.96 -0.88 -12.97
N CYS A 668 11.37 0.08 -13.80
CA CYS A 668 12.63 0.03 -14.56
C CYS A 668 13.83 0.26 -13.62
N MET A 669 14.16 -0.72 -12.78
CA MET A 669 15.12 -0.58 -11.67
C MET A 669 16.55 -0.18 -12.08
N ILE A 670 16.94 -0.37 -13.33
CA ILE A 670 18.28 -0.01 -13.85
C ILE A 670 18.35 1.39 -14.47
N LEU A 671 17.21 2.08 -14.57
CA LEU A 671 17.12 3.39 -15.21
C LEU A 671 17.87 4.45 -14.41
N THR A 672 18.90 5.04 -15.01
CA THR A 672 19.71 6.10 -14.38
C THR A 672 19.18 7.51 -14.70
N GLY A 673 18.25 7.60 -15.66
CA GLY A 673 17.74 8.87 -16.18
C GLY A 673 18.67 9.52 -17.21
N ALA A 674 19.62 8.76 -17.77
CA ALA A 674 20.42 9.18 -18.92
C ALA A 674 19.64 9.09 -20.25
N CYS A 675 18.49 8.42 -20.25
CA CYS A 675 17.56 8.36 -21.37
C CYS A 675 16.95 9.73 -21.73
N PHE A 676 16.93 10.67 -20.77
CA PHE A 676 16.60 12.08 -20.97
C PHE A 676 17.90 12.88 -21.08
N PRO A 677 18.44 13.11 -22.28
CA PRO A 677 19.71 13.80 -22.46
C PRO A 677 19.59 15.28 -22.06
N GLU A 678 20.72 15.87 -21.67
CA GLU A 678 20.82 17.33 -21.51
C GLU A 678 20.48 18.01 -22.86
N ASN A 679 19.61 19.02 -22.81
CA ASN A 679 19.00 19.68 -23.99
C ASN A 679 18.04 18.80 -24.81
N GLY A 680 17.61 17.64 -24.30
CA GLY A 680 16.46 16.91 -24.86
C GLY A 680 15.19 17.74 -24.75
N TYR A 681 14.26 17.59 -25.70
CA TYR A 681 13.01 18.33 -25.70
C TYR A 681 11.85 17.45 -26.18
N PHE A 682 10.95 17.10 -25.25
CA PHE A 682 9.80 16.21 -25.48
C PHE A 682 8.49 16.93 -25.10
N PRO A 683 8.03 17.89 -25.91
CA PRO A 683 6.93 18.79 -25.55
C PRO A 683 5.54 18.12 -25.57
N SER A 684 5.41 16.98 -26.24
CA SER A 684 4.15 16.23 -26.33
C SER A 684 3.83 15.50 -25.02
N LEU A 685 4.85 15.20 -24.21
CA LEU A 685 4.72 14.37 -23.02
C LEU A 685 4.02 15.15 -21.90
N GLN A 686 2.89 14.61 -21.44
CA GLN A 686 2.04 15.20 -20.41
C GLN A 686 1.93 14.30 -19.17
N VAL A 687 2.07 12.99 -19.33
CA VAL A 687 2.01 12.03 -18.21
C VAL A 687 3.29 11.21 -18.19
N LEU A 688 4.00 11.24 -17.07
CA LEU A 688 5.23 10.48 -16.88
C LEU A 688 5.18 9.71 -15.55
N ASN A 689 5.30 8.39 -15.61
CA ASN A 689 5.40 7.53 -14.44
C ASN A 689 6.79 6.90 -14.35
N LEU A 690 7.51 7.22 -13.28
CA LEU A 690 8.85 6.72 -12.95
C LEU A 690 8.87 6.04 -11.57
N SER A 691 7.71 5.61 -11.08
CA SER A 691 7.58 4.92 -9.81
C SER A 691 8.49 3.69 -9.77
N GLU A 692 9.07 3.39 -8.60
CA GLU A 692 9.96 2.23 -8.40
C GLU A 692 11.28 2.23 -9.20
N CYS A 693 11.58 3.29 -9.97
CA CYS A 693 12.90 3.50 -10.62
C CYS A 693 13.95 3.97 -9.60
N ILE A 694 14.31 3.08 -8.66
CA ILE A 694 15.10 3.41 -7.47
C ILE A 694 16.51 3.97 -7.75
N GLN A 695 17.06 3.86 -8.96
CA GLN A 695 18.37 4.42 -9.33
C GLN A 695 18.30 5.90 -9.75
N LEU A 696 17.09 6.47 -9.90
CA LEU A 696 16.93 7.89 -10.15
C LEU A 696 17.39 8.73 -8.95
N ASN A 697 18.10 9.81 -9.24
CA ASN A 697 18.60 10.78 -8.28
C ASN A 697 18.15 12.21 -8.67
N ASP A 698 18.51 13.21 -7.85
CA ASP A 698 18.11 14.61 -8.10
C ASP A 698 18.57 15.15 -9.46
N ALA A 699 19.78 14.76 -9.93
CA ALA A 699 20.28 15.17 -11.24
C ALA A 699 19.46 14.57 -12.38
N ALA A 700 19.01 13.32 -12.23
CA ALA A 700 18.11 12.68 -13.19
C ALA A 700 16.76 13.41 -13.23
N ILE A 701 16.16 13.70 -12.08
CA ILE A 701 14.87 14.44 -12.02
C ILE A 701 15.02 15.82 -12.67
N LYS A 702 16.13 16.53 -12.41
CA LYS A 702 16.41 17.80 -13.07
C LYS A 702 16.39 17.69 -14.60
N ARG A 703 17.17 16.76 -15.18
CA ARG A 703 17.19 16.53 -16.63
C ARG A 703 15.82 16.17 -17.20
N ILE A 704 15.05 15.34 -16.50
CA ILE A 704 13.69 14.95 -16.89
C ILE A 704 12.79 16.19 -16.93
N THR A 705 12.81 17.02 -15.89
CA THR A 705 11.96 18.21 -15.80
C THR A 705 12.33 19.28 -16.83
N GLU A 706 13.62 19.40 -17.17
CA GLU A 706 14.09 20.27 -18.26
C GLU A 706 13.68 19.75 -19.64
N ALA A 707 13.71 18.42 -19.85
CA ALA A 707 13.36 17.82 -21.12
C ALA A 707 11.86 17.72 -21.38
N CYS A 708 11.02 17.78 -20.33
CA CYS A 708 9.57 17.58 -20.42
C CYS A 708 8.80 18.74 -19.75
N PRO A 709 8.82 19.97 -20.32
CA PRO A 709 8.25 21.16 -19.68
C PRO A 709 6.71 21.17 -19.61
N ASN A 710 6.04 20.39 -20.46
CA ASN A 710 4.58 20.34 -20.56
C ASN A 710 3.94 19.22 -19.73
N LEU A 711 4.69 18.61 -18.80
CA LEU A 711 4.13 17.59 -17.92
C LEU A 711 2.96 18.15 -17.11
N ARG A 712 1.84 17.42 -17.13
CA ARG A 712 0.65 17.62 -16.30
C ARG A 712 0.58 16.63 -15.15
N ARG A 713 1.13 15.42 -15.32
CA ARG A 713 1.19 14.40 -14.27
C ARG A 713 2.58 13.78 -14.19
N LEU A 714 3.11 13.70 -12.98
CA LEU A 714 4.38 13.07 -12.67
C LEU A 714 4.22 12.12 -11.48
N GLU A 715 4.61 10.85 -11.65
CA GLU A 715 4.58 9.85 -10.58
C GLU A 715 6.01 9.42 -10.22
N LEU A 716 6.39 9.66 -8.96
CA LEU A 716 7.72 9.37 -8.40
C LEU A 716 7.61 8.49 -7.15
N ASN A 717 6.68 7.54 -7.16
CA ASN A 717 6.39 6.72 -5.98
C ASN A 717 7.58 5.83 -5.60
N ASN A 718 7.78 5.65 -4.30
CA ASN A 718 8.86 4.86 -3.68
C ASN A 718 10.30 5.29 -4.04
N LEU A 719 10.51 6.51 -4.53
CA LEU A 719 11.85 7.04 -4.85
C LEU A 719 12.50 7.70 -3.63
N ASN A 720 12.97 6.87 -2.69
CA ASN A 720 13.55 7.34 -1.42
C ASN A 720 14.99 7.89 -1.51
N ASN A 721 15.61 7.88 -2.70
CA ASN A 721 16.94 8.44 -2.95
C ASN A 721 16.91 9.92 -3.36
N LEU A 722 15.73 10.51 -3.55
CA LEU A 722 15.55 11.91 -3.91
C LEU A 722 15.66 12.83 -2.69
N THR A 723 15.99 14.10 -2.91
CA THR A 723 16.03 15.14 -1.88
C THR A 723 15.15 16.33 -2.27
N GLU A 724 15.10 17.36 -1.41
CA GLU A 724 14.37 18.60 -1.69
C GLU A 724 14.83 19.29 -2.99
N ALA A 725 16.05 19.01 -3.46
CA ALA A 725 16.55 19.48 -4.76
C ALA A 725 15.69 18.97 -5.94
N SER A 726 15.17 17.73 -5.87
CA SER A 726 14.23 17.21 -6.87
C SER A 726 12.93 18.01 -6.90
N LEU A 727 12.38 18.37 -5.74
CA LEU A 727 11.14 19.16 -5.69
C LEU A 727 11.35 20.56 -6.26
N HIS A 728 12.51 21.17 -5.99
CA HIS A 728 12.87 22.44 -6.59
C HIS A 728 13.00 22.34 -8.12
N ALA A 729 13.66 21.30 -8.63
CA ALA A 729 13.77 21.07 -10.06
C ALA A 729 12.39 20.89 -10.73
N ILE A 730 11.47 20.15 -10.10
CA ILE A 730 10.08 20.02 -10.57
C ILE A 730 9.38 21.38 -10.63
N ALA A 731 9.53 22.20 -9.59
CA ALA A 731 8.89 23.52 -9.52
C ALA A 731 9.36 24.45 -10.65
N VAL A 732 10.63 24.35 -11.03
CA VAL A 732 11.23 25.19 -12.07
C VAL A 732 10.98 24.64 -13.48
N GLY A 733 11.16 23.33 -13.68
CA GLY A 733 11.13 22.71 -15.00
C GLY A 733 9.73 22.37 -15.52
N CYS A 734 8.76 22.10 -14.64
CA CYS A 734 7.41 21.66 -15.02
C CYS A 734 6.31 22.57 -14.47
N PRO A 735 6.22 23.85 -14.89
CA PRO A 735 5.27 24.81 -14.31
C PRO A 735 3.79 24.49 -14.60
N LEU A 736 3.51 23.60 -15.56
CA LEU A 736 2.16 23.16 -15.94
C LEU A 736 1.71 21.90 -15.19
N LEU A 737 2.49 21.41 -14.24
CA LEU A 737 2.18 20.18 -13.50
C LEU A 737 0.92 20.36 -12.64
N GLU A 738 -0.03 19.47 -12.82
CA GLU A 738 -1.32 19.44 -12.13
C GLU A 738 -1.35 18.33 -11.08
N ASP A 739 -0.74 17.18 -11.34
CA ASP A 739 -0.72 16.03 -10.44
C ASP A 739 0.72 15.55 -10.16
N LEU A 740 1.09 15.45 -8.90
CA LEU A 740 2.35 14.86 -8.45
C LEU A 740 2.10 13.74 -7.43
N TYR A 741 2.55 12.52 -7.74
CA TYR A 741 2.40 11.36 -6.85
C TYR A 741 3.73 11.02 -6.18
N LEU A 742 3.74 11.08 -4.85
CA LEU A 742 4.88 10.81 -3.95
C LEU A 742 4.49 9.76 -2.89
N ILE A 743 3.81 8.69 -3.32
CA ILE A 743 3.39 7.57 -2.47
C ILE A 743 4.65 6.80 -2.04
N SER A 744 4.76 6.49 -0.75
CA SER A 744 5.90 5.77 -0.15
C SER A 744 7.24 6.53 -0.23
N CYS A 745 7.23 7.84 -0.45
CA CYS A 745 8.44 8.68 -0.43
C CYS A 745 8.64 9.27 0.96
N SER A 746 9.58 8.69 1.71
CA SER A 746 9.94 9.11 3.08
C SER A 746 10.99 10.23 3.12
N CYS A 747 11.60 10.58 1.99
CA CYS A 747 12.69 11.54 1.88
C CYS A 747 12.28 13.02 1.88
N PHE A 748 10.99 13.34 1.70
CA PHE A 748 10.52 14.73 1.61
C PHE A 748 9.91 15.24 2.93
N THR A 749 10.39 16.38 3.42
CA THR A 749 9.84 17.05 4.60
C THR A 749 8.51 17.72 4.29
N ASP A 750 7.68 17.97 5.31
CA ASP A 750 6.44 18.75 5.14
C ASP A 750 6.70 20.17 4.63
N GLU A 751 7.80 20.79 5.05
CA GLU A 751 8.12 22.16 4.66
C GLU A 751 8.56 22.25 3.20
N ALA A 752 9.29 21.25 2.71
CA ALA A 752 9.62 21.15 1.29
C ALA A 752 8.37 21.02 0.42
N ILE A 753 7.42 20.17 0.83
CA ILE A 753 6.13 20.03 0.14
C ILE A 753 5.34 21.35 0.18
N ARG A 754 5.26 22.03 1.33
CA ARG A 754 4.61 23.36 1.40
C ARG A 754 5.29 24.39 0.50
N THR A 755 6.61 24.38 0.42
CA THR A 755 7.38 25.30 -0.42
C THR A 755 7.12 25.07 -1.89
N LEU A 756 7.09 23.80 -2.33
CA LEU A 756 6.67 23.41 -3.67
C LEU A 756 5.25 23.94 -3.99
N LEU A 757 4.31 23.70 -3.09
CA LEU A 757 2.90 24.11 -3.28
C LEU A 757 2.72 25.64 -3.34
N ARG A 758 3.52 26.41 -2.59
CA ARG A 758 3.55 27.88 -2.71
C ARG A 758 4.03 28.34 -4.08
N GLY A 759 4.97 27.62 -4.69
CA GLY A 759 5.48 27.91 -6.04
C GLY A 759 4.57 27.44 -7.17
N MET A 760 3.69 26.46 -6.91
CA MET A 760 2.86 25.79 -7.91
C MET A 760 1.39 25.71 -7.44
N PRO A 761 0.61 26.80 -7.54
CA PRO A 761 -0.71 26.91 -6.90
C PRO A 761 -1.79 25.98 -7.51
N LYS A 762 -1.56 25.46 -8.71
CA LYS A 762 -2.45 24.49 -9.39
C LYS A 762 -2.07 23.04 -9.14
N LEU A 763 -0.98 22.78 -8.42
CA LEU A 763 -0.44 21.45 -8.21
C LEU A 763 -1.21 20.70 -7.11
N PHE A 764 -1.67 19.51 -7.45
CA PHE A 764 -2.15 18.50 -6.53
C PHE A 764 -1.01 17.53 -6.19
N VAL A 765 -0.76 17.31 -4.90
CA VAL A 765 0.29 16.37 -4.46
C VAL A 765 -0.33 15.23 -3.65
N GLN A 766 -0.32 14.03 -4.22
CA GLN A 766 -0.67 12.84 -3.48
C GLN A 766 0.56 12.31 -2.75
N VAL A 767 0.58 12.48 -1.42
CA VAL A 767 1.62 11.91 -0.57
C VAL A 767 1.00 10.81 0.26
N THR A 768 1.54 9.59 0.18
CA THR A 768 1.21 8.56 1.16
C THR A 768 2.48 8.23 1.90
N ARG A 769 2.60 8.73 3.13
CA ARG A 769 3.71 8.31 3.98
C ARG A 769 3.29 7.08 4.75
N TYR A 770 4.05 6.02 4.65
CA TYR A 770 4.07 5.02 5.70
C TYR A 770 4.74 5.64 6.93
N THR A 771 3.94 6.36 7.72
CA THR A 771 4.24 6.48 9.14
C THR A 771 3.82 5.15 9.75
N ASP A 772 4.76 4.38 10.31
CA ASP A 772 4.36 3.25 11.13
C ASP A 772 3.52 3.79 12.30
N PHE A 773 2.22 3.49 12.23
CA PHE A 773 1.18 3.53 13.25
C PHE A 773 1.18 4.69 14.25
N ASP A 774 0.33 5.70 13.99
CA ASP A 774 -0.23 6.57 15.05
C ASP A 774 -1.06 5.73 16.05
N LEU A 775 -1.08 6.15 17.31
CA LEU A 775 -1.63 5.53 18.52
C LEU A 775 -3.16 5.21 18.49
N ARG A 776 -3.80 5.23 17.32
CA ARG A 776 -5.25 5.04 17.12
C ARG A 776 -5.61 3.97 16.08
N GLY A 777 -4.64 3.38 15.38
CA GLY A 777 -4.94 2.34 14.38
C GLY A 777 -5.67 2.87 13.13
N SER A 778 -5.61 4.17 12.86
CA SER A 778 -6.06 4.75 11.60
C SER A 778 -4.86 4.95 10.68
N LEU A 779 -4.89 4.34 9.49
CA LEU A 779 -4.09 4.77 8.34
C LEU A 779 -4.26 6.29 8.21
N LYS A 780 -3.17 7.05 8.37
CA LYS A 780 -3.16 8.46 7.97
C LYS A 780 -2.58 8.54 6.56
N GLU A 781 -3.46 8.39 5.58
CA GLU A 781 -3.21 9.06 4.30
C GLU A 781 -3.11 10.57 4.59
N VAL A 782 -2.02 11.18 4.17
CA VAL A 782 -1.89 12.64 4.19
C VAL A 782 -2.03 13.10 2.75
N HIS A 783 -3.26 13.32 2.31
CA HIS A 783 -3.50 14.02 1.05
C HIS A 783 -3.03 15.47 1.21
N CYS A 784 -1.92 15.83 0.56
CA CYS A 784 -1.44 17.20 0.48
C CYS A 784 -2.05 17.88 -0.75
N THR A 785 -3.30 18.30 -0.65
CA THR A 785 -3.88 19.19 -1.66
C THR A 785 -3.28 20.59 -1.48
N THR A 786 -2.92 21.32 -2.54
CA THR A 786 -3.25 22.75 -2.51
C THR A 786 -4.27 23.13 -3.56
N VAL A 787 -5.31 23.69 -2.97
CA VAL A 787 -6.39 24.46 -3.51
C VAL A 787 -6.20 25.88 -2.96
N ASP A 788 -4.95 26.34 -2.73
CA ASP A 788 -4.67 27.66 -2.10
C ASP A 788 -5.48 28.77 -2.81
N ASP A 789 -5.72 28.62 -4.11
CA ASP A 789 -6.55 29.49 -4.93
C ASP A 789 -8.06 29.28 -4.97
N ILE A 790 -8.67 28.20 -4.42
CA ILE A 790 -10.15 28.19 -4.33
C ILE A 790 -10.62 29.22 -3.29
N PHE A 791 -9.79 29.64 -2.32
CA PHE A 791 -10.22 30.65 -1.35
C PHE A 791 -9.20 31.70 -0.89
N SER A 792 -7.98 31.78 -1.45
CA SER A 792 -7.06 32.89 -1.16
C SER A 792 -7.65 34.27 -1.50
N ARG A 793 -8.67 34.34 -2.39
CA ARG A 793 -9.59 35.49 -2.52
C ARG A 793 -10.77 35.36 -1.56
N TYR A 794 -10.59 35.70 -0.28
CA TYR A 794 -11.35 36.76 0.40
C TYR A 794 -10.94 36.86 1.88
N PRO A 795 -10.44 38.04 2.31
CA PRO A 795 -10.15 38.34 3.69
C PRO A 795 -11.43 38.71 4.44
N ASN A 796 -11.58 38.20 5.65
CA ASN A 796 -11.88 38.97 6.86
C ASN A 796 -12.25 38.00 7.97
N THR A 797 -11.20 37.52 8.63
CA THR A 797 -11.18 37.29 10.07
C THR A 797 -12.03 38.35 10.77
N PHE A 798 -13.22 38.00 11.26
CA PHE A 798 -13.80 38.54 12.51
C PHE A 798 -15.23 38.07 12.76
N ARG A 799 -15.99 37.61 11.76
CA ARG A 799 -17.45 37.56 11.93
C ARG A 799 -17.97 36.50 12.90
N GLU A 800 -17.46 35.29 12.98
CA GLU A 800 -18.05 34.29 13.91
C GLU A 800 -17.64 34.50 15.37
N ARG A 801 -16.40 34.93 15.64
CA ARG A 801 -16.01 35.31 17.00
C ARG A 801 -16.61 36.65 17.43
N ALA A 802 -16.92 37.58 16.52
CA ALA A 802 -17.66 38.79 16.83
C ALA A 802 -19.17 38.52 16.93
N PHE A 803 -19.77 37.64 16.11
CA PHE A 803 -21.20 37.31 16.19
C PHE A 803 -21.51 36.55 17.48
N GLU A 804 -20.61 35.69 17.96
CA GLU A 804 -20.82 34.95 19.20
C GLU A 804 -20.48 35.77 20.47
N LYS A 805 -19.51 36.71 20.40
CA LYS A 805 -19.28 37.71 21.48
C LYS A 805 -20.37 38.78 21.52
N THR A 806 -20.90 39.20 20.38
CA THR A 806 -21.99 40.17 20.27
C THR A 806 -23.33 39.51 20.58
N ARG A 807 -23.54 38.23 20.24
CA ARG A 807 -24.71 37.45 20.71
C ARG A 807 -24.68 37.17 22.21
N LYS A 808 -23.50 36.89 22.80
CA LYS A 808 -23.36 36.78 24.27
C LYS A 808 -23.41 38.13 24.99
N ARG A 809 -23.11 39.25 24.33
CA ARG A 809 -23.28 40.62 24.89
C ARG A 809 -24.67 41.21 24.65
N LEU A 810 -25.40 40.80 23.61
CA LEU A 810 -26.75 41.28 23.27
C LEU A 810 -27.86 40.40 23.85
N PHE A 811 -27.62 39.10 24.05
CA PHE A 811 -28.63 38.14 24.51
C PHE A 811 -28.14 37.37 25.74
N GLY A 812 -27.97 38.08 26.86
CA GLY A 812 -27.62 37.49 28.14
C GLY A 812 -28.43 36.22 28.42
N MET A 813 -27.74 35.07 28.41
CA MET A 813 -28.25 33.80 28.90
C MET A 813 -27.12 33.17 29.69
N GLU A 814 -27.25 33.28 31.01
CA GLU A 814 -26.39 32.69 32.04
C GLU A 814 -26.67 31.18 32.18
N GLY A 815 -25.65 30.47 32.64
CA GLY A 815 -25.60 29.03 32.87
C GLY A 815 -24.14 28.59 32.95
#